data_AF-A0A371QMP9-F1
#
_entry.id   AF-A0A371QMP9-F1
#
_cell.length_a   1.000
_cell.length_b   1.000
_cell.length_c   1.000
_cell.angle_alpha   90.00
_cell.angle_beta   90.00
_cell.angle_gamma   90.00
#
_symmetry.space_group_name_H-M   'P 1'
#
loop_
_entity.id
_entity.type
_entity.pdbx_description
1 polymer ?
#
loop_
_entity_poly.entity_id
_entity_poly.type
_entity_poly.pdbx_seq_one_letter_code
_entity_poly.pdbx_strand_id
1 'polypeptide(L)'
;MSYQSDFIGAKKIDNSRLWLSNSGLFTIFIIAFGLLLVSCDDDDPTGPDLDPDPDPEVEASFTITPESPVMGDEVTLDAGESEITDGEAEFSWTLNTPAGSEAELDSESGEVTGFTADAAGDYNVDLVVTANGVSDGAAEVIEVTAEEEISSNITDDRTLHSEVTYFVTDEIDITAELTIEPGTEIYFESGTGFELPEMNGAIIANGTEEEPILFSGTSEQPGWWNGIYVRESSNALNQLNWVTIEYGGGEEFFRSGSGNVIVGRSDDSSSIEITNSTIRHSESYGIWVNSDSDLPEFEGNTITENEGAPVSLPASSIHQLDAASTFAGNNDDYVFVRSGNDLDSDDVTWENLDADYRIRGDDSIEITNGVTLTIEPGATLKFESAGYIDLDEQGGLMADGTEAEPILFTGTTEQAGWWDGIYVRESNNTQNVLDWVTVEYGGGEEFFRSGSGNVIVGRSDEFSSIEITNSTIRHSASDGIWVNSESDLTVFEGNTITENESAPVNMPASSIHQLDATSGFTGNADDFIFVRSGHEINNEDVTWENLDVNYRIGGGDSVEITDGVTLTIEPGATLEFENSGYIDLDEQGGLMADGTEAEPILFTGTTEQAGWWDGIYVRESTNPQNLLDWVTVEYGGGDDFLRSGSGNVVVGRSNNDSSIDITNSVLQNSATYGLWVESDGTVNDDACDVNTFENNSQDDCLINE
;
A
#
# COMPACT_ATOMS: atom_id res chain seq x y z
N MET A 1 36.60 -6.98 28.94
CA MET A 1 36.52 -5.78 29.80
C MET A 1 35.04 -5.50 29.97
N SER A 2 34.56 -5.71 31.19
CA SER A 2 33.21 -5.43 31.64
C SER A 2 32.99 -3.92 31.76
N TYR A 3 31.82 -3.41 31.38
CA TYR A 3 31.13 -2.34 32.12
C TYR A 3 29.63 -2.34 31.75
N GLN A 4 28.81 -2.77 32.72
CA GLN A 4 27.42 -2.34 32.91
C GLN A 4 27.41 -0.90 33.46
N SER A 5 26.36 -0.13 33.16
CA SER A 5 25.56 0.55 34.19
C SER A 5 24.30 1.19 33.61
N ASP A 6 23.17 0.79 34.19
CA ASP A 6 21.83 1.38 34.09
C ASP A 6 21.77 2.87 34.46
N PHE A 7 20.75 3.58 33.97
CA PHE A 7 20.05 4.56 34.81
C PHE A 7 18.55 4.67 34.49
N ILE A 8 17.79 4.44 35.54
CA ILE A 8 16.33 4.52 35.70
C ILE A 8 15.89 5.99 35.83
N GLY A 9 14.78 6.34 35.17
CA GLY A 9 14.08 7.61 35.36
C GLY A 9 12.60 7.40 35.66
N ALA A 10 12.25 7.30 36.95
CA ALA A 10 10.87 7.26 37.44
C ALA A 10 10.28 8.68 37.53
N LYS A 11 9.02 8.86 37.10
CA LYS A 11 8.19 10.03 37.43
C LYS A 11 6.80 9.56 37.90
N LYS A 12 6.41 10.03 39.09
CA LYS A 12 5.15 9.70 39.79
C LYS A 12 4.19 10.90 39.72
N ILE A 13 2.91 10.59 39.48
CA ILE A 13 1.66 11.22 39.98
C ILE A 13 1.29 12.61 39.41
N ASP A 14 0.14 12.70 38.70
CA ASP A 14 -1.08 13.26 39.31
C ASP A 14 -2.38 12.82 38.63
N ASN A 15 -3.37 12.54 39.48
CA ASN A 15 -4.75 12.14 39.19
C ASN A 15 -5.62 13.40 39.16
N SER A 16 -6.34 13.67 38.07
CA SER A 16 -7.65 14.34 38.19
C SER A 16 -8.48 14.34 36.90
N ARG A 17 -9.73 13.88 37.07
CA ARG A 17 -10.98 14.35 36.42
C ARG A 17 -11.41 13.74 35.07
N LEU A 18 -12.11 12.61 35.21
CA LEU A 18 -13.50 12.37 34.75
C LEU A 18 -14.13 13.48 33.88
N TRP A 19 -14.44 13.12 32.63
CA TRP A 19 -15.59 13.61 31.87
C TRP A 19 -16.28 12.41 31.21
N LEU A 20 -17.61 12.42 31.30
CA LEU A 20 -18.56 11.38 30.91
C LEU A 20 -19.24 11.71 29.58
N SER A 21 -19.91 10.68 29.05
CA SER A 21 -20.98 10.63 28.04
C SER A 21 -20.49 10.35 26.61
N ASN A 22 -21.13 9.50 25.80
CA ASN A 22 -22.46 8.89 25.89
C ASN A 22 -22.53 7.78 24.82
N SER A 23 -22.99 6.57 25.15
CA SER A 23 -23.36 5.54 24.16
C SER A 23 -24.75 5.00 24.50
N GLY A 24 -25.61 4.94 23.49
CA GLY A 24 -27.05 4.81 23.60
C GLY A 24 -27.57 3.42 23.95
N LEU A 25 -28.69 3.42 24.67
CA LEU A 25 -29.53 2.27 25.03
C LEU A 25 -30.64 2.06 24.01
N PHE A 26 -30.86 0.81 23.59
CA PHE A 26 -32.13 0.33 23.06
C PHE A 26 -33.02 -0.20 24.19
N THR A 27 -34.33 -0.03 24.02
CA THR A 27 -35.38 -0.11 25.04
C THR A 27 -36.16 -1.42 24.92
N ILE A 28 -36.43 -2.13 26.03
CA ILE A 28 -37.69 -2.88 26.23
C ILE A 28 -38.22 -2.66 27.65
N PHE A 29 -39.55 -2.51 27.71
CA PHE A 29 -40.46 -2.29 28.83
C PHE A 29 -40.29 -3.22 30.04
N ILE A 30 -40.49 -2.70 31.26
CA ILE A 30 -41.27 -3.36 32.34
C ILE A 30 -41.91 -2.30 33.27
N ILE A 31 -43.04 -2.70 33.83
CA ILE A 31 -44.09 -1.97 34.53
C ILE A 31 -43.75 -1.70 36.01
N ALA A 32 -44.15 -0.50 36.47
CA ALA A 32 -44.57 -0.01 37.80
C ALA A 32 -44.31 -0.87 39.07
N PHE A 33 -43.99 -0.33 40.25
CA PHE A 33 -44.83 0.58 41.03
C PHE A 33 -44.05 1.16 42.24
N GLY A 34 -44.53 2.29 42.78
CA GLY A 34 -43.79 3.15 43.69
C GLY A 34 -43.76 2.77 45.18
N LEU A 35 -42.76 3.34 45.86
CA LEU A 35 -42.63 3.43 47.31
C LEU A 35 -42.91 4.87 47.77
N LEU A 36 -43.96 5.04 48.58
CA LEU A 36 -44.29 6.28 49.31
C LEU A 36 -43.82 6.12 50.76
N LEU A 37 -42.81 6.90 51.16
CA LEU A 37 -42.46 7.15 52.56
C LEU A 37 -43.37 8.24 53.14
N VAL A 38 -44.09 7.95 54.24
CA VAL A 38 -44.49 8.96 55.24
C VAL A 38 -44.50 8.34 56.65
N SER A 39 -43.54 8.77 57.47
CA SER A 39 -43.65 9.18 58.89
C SER A 39 -44.95 8.89 59.64
N CYS A 40 -44.86 8.32 60.86
CA CYS A 40 -45.34 8.99 62.08
C CYS A 40 -44.91 8.29 63.39
N ASP A 41 -44.86 9.12 64.42
CA ASP A 41 -44.29 8.98 65.77
C ASP A 41 -45.32 8.45 66.80
N ASP A 42 -44.79 8.02 67.96
CA ASP A 42 -45.33 7.31 69.13
C ASP A 42 -46.77 7.59 69.65
N ASP A 43 -47.48 6.53 70.11
CA ASP A 43 -47.98 6.33 71.50
C ASP A 43 -48.90 5.06 71.67
N ASP A 44 -48.59 4.27 72.71
CA ASP A 44 -49.14 3.00 73.30
C ASP A 44 -50.70 3.01 73.60
N PRO A 45 -51.44 1.90 73.96
CA PRO A 45 -50.99 0.54 74.31
C PRO A 45 -51.89 -0.70 73.99
N THR A 46 -51.30 -1.88 74.20
CA THR A 46 -51.88 -3.22 74.53
C THR A 46 -52.38 -4.19 73.43
N GLY A 47 -51.53 -5.18 73.12
CA GLY A 47 -51.89 -6.51 72.59
C GLY A 47 -50.73 -7.09 71.75
N PRO A 48 -50.35 -8.38 71.86
CA PRO A 48 -49.35 -8.96 70.97
C PRO A 48 -50.03 -9.19 69.62
N ASP A 49 -49.71 -8.35 68.63
CA ASP A 49 -49.99 -8.65 67.22
C ASP A 49 -48.89 -9.59 66.75
N LEU A 50 -49.28 -10.79 66.34
CA LEU A 50 -48.41 -11.73 65.65
C LEU A 50 -48.31 -11.18 64.22
N ASP A 51 -47.13 -10.74 63.81
CA ASP A 51 -46.84 -10.55 62.38
C ASP A 51 -47.23 -11.86 61.68
N PRO A 52 -48.02 -11.85 60.59
CA PRO A 52 -48.15 -13.04 59.76
C PRO A 52 -46.74 -13.39 59.26
N ASP A 53 -46.34 -14.65 59.43
CA ASP A 53 -45.14 -15.18 58.78
C ASP A 53 -45.14 -14.76 57.30
N PRO A 54 -43.98 -14.41 56.70
CA PRO A 54 -43.91 -14.12 55.28
C PRO A 54 -44.59 -15.26 54.50
N ASP A 55 -45.40 -14.91 53.48
CA ASP A 55 -45.98 -15.93 52.60
C ASP A 55 -44.82 -16.79 52.04
N PRO A 56 -44.96 -18.12 51.98
CA PRO A 56 -43.90 -18.98 51.50
C PRO A 56 -43.56 -18.65 50.04
N GLU A 57 -42.35 -18.17 49.82
CA GLU A 57 -41.70 -17.99 48.51
C GLU A 57 -40.86 -19.23 48.17
N VAL A 58 -40.97 -19.66 46.91
CA VAL A 58 -40.21 -20.73 46.27
C VAL A 58 -39.65 -20.17 44.97
N GLU A 59 -38.34 -20.26 44.75
CA GLU A 59 -37.68 -19.94 43.48
C GLU A 59 -36.93 -21.19 42.99
N ALA A 60 -37.36 -21.74 41.86
CA ALA A 60 -36.78 -22.95 41.29
C ALA A 60 -35.54 -22.60 40.45
N SER A 61 -34.46 -23.35 40.65
CA SER A 61 -33.25 -23.29 39.84
C SER A 61 -32.52 -24.64 39.93
N PHE A 62 -31.72 -24.94 38.92
CA PHE A 62 -30.86 -26.11 38.94
C PHE A 62 -29.60 -25.91 38.13
N THR A 63 -28.62 -26.76 38.41
CA THR A 63 -27.36 -26.85 37.67
C THR A 63 -27.31 -28.16 36.89
N ILE A 64 -26.57 -28.14 35.79
CA ILE A 64 -26.36 -29.28 34.90
C ILE A 64 -24.88 -29.65 34.95
N THR A 65 -24.55 -30.94 35.04
CA THR A 65 -23.16 -31.40 35.03
C THR A 65 -23.02 -32.68 34.21
N PRO A 66 -22.14 -32.72 33.19
CA PRO A 66 -21.33 -31.61 32.68
C PRO A 66 -22.19 -30.53 32.00
N GLU A 67 -21.68 -29.29 31.92
CA GLU A 67 -22.40 -28.17 31.26
C GLU A 67 -22.57 -28.37 29.75
N SER A 68 -21.66 -29.12 29.11
CA SER A 68 -21.69 -29.47 27.68
C SER A 68 -21.51 -30.99 27.52
N PRO A 69 -22.58 -31.78 27.72
CA PRO A 69 -22.50 -33.24 27.64
C PRO A 69 -22.37 -33.74 26.20
N VAL A 70 -21.59 -34.82 26.03
CA VAL A 70 -21.51 -35.55 24.75
C VAL A 70 -22.31 -36.85 24.82
N MET A 71 -22.64 -37.41 23.66
CA MET A 71 -23.37 -38.68 23.57
C MET A 71 -22.64 -39.79 24.36
N GLY A 72 -23.35 -40.36 25.33
CA GLY A 72 -22.88 -41.38 26.24
C GLY A 72 -22.57 -40.87 27.66
N ASP A 73 -22.58 -39.56 27.89
CA ASP A 73 -22.36 -38.98 29.21
C ASP A 73 -23.53 -39.23 30.16
N GLU A 74 -23.20 -39.32 31.44
CA GLU A 74 -24.17 -39.31 32.54
C GLU A 74 -24.38 -37.84 32.97
N VAL A 75 -25.53 -37.27 32.62
CA VAL A 75 -25.91 -35.90 32.95
C VAL A 75 -26.54 -35.87 34.34
N THR A 76 -26.01 -35.04 35.22
CA THR A 76 -26.55 -34.79 36.56
C THR A 76 -27.31 -33.46 36.58
N LEU A 77 -28.50 -33.48 37.16
CA LEU A 77 -29.39 -32.32 37.36
C LEU A 77 -29.52 -32.09 38.87
N ASP A 78 -29.05 -30.95 39.36
CA ASP A 78 -29.02 -30.64 40.80
C ASP A 78 -29.80 -29.35 41.08
N ALA A 79 -30.96 -29.48 41.72
CA ALA A 79 -31.82 -28.38 42.15
C ALA A 79 -31.45 -27.78 43.51
N GLY A 80 -30.26 -28.11 44.06
CA GLY A 80 -29.78 -27.61 45.34
C GLY A 80 -29.61 -26.09 45.44
N GLU A 81 -29.65 -25.39 44.30
CA GLU A 81 -29.64 -23.92 44.23
C GLU A 81 -31.04 -23.29 44.36
N SER A 82 -32.11 -24.09 44.42
CA SER A 82 -33.47 -23.58 44.58
C SER A 82 -33.66 -22.93 45.96
N GLU A 83 -34.31 -21.76 46.02
CA GLU A 83 -34.53 -21.01 47.26
C GLU A 83 -35.94 -21.27 47.82
N ILE A 84 -36.02 -21.60 49.13
CA ILE A 84 -37.27 -21.88 49.82
C ILE A 84 -37.27 -21.18 51.18
N THR A 85 -38.26 -20.33 51.41
CA THR A 85 -38.35 -19.51 52.62
C THR A 85 -39.01 -20.23 53.81
N ASP A 86 -39.92 -21.17 53.56
CA ASP A 86 -40.56 -22.02 54.57
C ASP A 86 -41.15 -23.31 53.95
N GLY A 87 -41.01 -24.44 54.66
CA GLY A 87 -41.51 -25.76 54.24
C GLY A 87 -40.44 -26.76 53.79
N GLU A 88 -40.82 -28.04 53.66
CA GLU A 88 -39.99 -29.06 53.01
C GLU A 88 -40.20 -29.00 51.49
N ALA A 89 -39.11 -29.07 50.73
CA ALA A 89 -39.10 -29.04 49.27
C ALA A 89 -39.59 -30.35 48.67
N GLU A 90 -40.53 -30.28 47.72
CA GLU A 90 -40.88 -31.37 46.82
C GLU A 90 -40.45 -31.01 45.40
N PHE A 91 -39.66 -31.88 44.76
CA PHE A 91 -39.11 -31.67 43.41
C PHE A 91 -39.80 -32.61 42.41
N SER A 92 -40.14 -32.08 41.24
CA SER A 92 -40.71 -32.83 40.12
C SER A 92 -39.96 -32.48 38.84
N TRP A 93 -39.39 -33.49 38.20
CA TRP A 93 -38.61 -33.34 36.97
C TRP A 93 -39.34 -33.93 35.78
N THR A 94 -39.24 -33.30 34.62
CA THR A 94 -39.69 -33.83 33.32
C THR A 94 -38.55 -33.71 32.31
N LEU A 95 -38.37 -34.75 31.50
CA LEU A 95 -37.38 -34.78 30.42
C LEU A 95 -38.11 -35.04 29.09
N ASN A 96 -37.92 -34.17 28.11
CA ASN A 96 -38.31 -34.42 26.72
C ASN A 96 -37.05 -34.61 25.89
N THR A 97 -36.93 -35.79 25.27
CA THR A 97 -35.71 -36.21 24.58
C THR A 97 -35.77 -35.96 23.07
N PRO A 98 -34.62 -35.85 22.39
CA PRO A 98 -34.55 -35.68 20.94
C PRO A 98 -34.97 -36.96 20.20
N ALA A 99 -35.19 -36.83 18.89
CA ALA A 99 -35.63 -37.95 18.07
C ALA A 99 -34.59 -39.09 18.03
N GLY A 100 -34.96 -40.27 18.50
CA GLY A 100 -34.09 -41.45 18.52
C GLY A 100 -33.43 -41.76 19.87
N SER A 101 -33.56 -40.85 20.84
CA SER A 101 -33.18 -41.09 22.24
C SER A 101 -34.19 -41.98 22.96
N GLU A 102 -33.69 -42.90 23.79
CA GLU A 102 -34.46 -43.70 24.75
C GLU A 102 -34.16 -43.29 26.21
N ALA A 103 -33.51 -42.14 26.42
CA ALA A 103 -33.13 -41.65 27.74
C ALA A 103 -34.35 -41.42 28.65
N GLU A 104 -34.20 -41.81 29.91
CA GLU A 104 -35.18 -41.57 30.97
C GLU A 104 -34.45 -41.01 32.20
N LEU A 105 -35.14 -40.19 33.00
CA LEU A 105 -34.59 -39.72 34.27
C LEU A 105 -34.42 -40.89 35.24
N ASP A 106 -33.31 -40.90 35.98
CA ASP A 106 -33.04 -41.83 37.09
C ASP A 106 -34.15 -41.77 38.15
N SER A 107 -34.71 -40.57 38.35
CA SER A 107 -35.88 -40.31 39.18
C SER A 107 -36.59 -39.03 38.73
N GLU A 108 -37.93 -39.07 38.62
CA GLU A 108 -38.76 -37.88 38.39
C GLU A 108 -38.93 -37.02 39.67
N SER A 109 -38.30 -37.42 40.78
CA SER A 109 -38.42 -36.75 42.09
C SER A 109 -37.12 -36.73 42.88
N GLY A 110 -36.97 -35.73 43.76
CA GLY A 110 -35.77 -35.53 44.57
C GLY A 110 -34.93 -34.33 44.10
N GLU A 111 -34.10 -33.83 45.00
CA GLU A 111 -33.27 -32.64 44.80
C GLU A 111 -32.23 -32.82 43.69
N VAL A 112 -31.68 -34.03 43.56
CA VAL A 112 -30.72 -34.40 42.52
C VAL A 112 -31.25 -35.60 41.74
N THR A 113 -31.19 -35.52 40.42
CA THR A 113 -31.49 -36.61 39.49
C THR A 113 -30.49 -36.57 38.33
N GLY A 114 -30.65 -37.45 37.35
CA GLY A 114 -29.81 -37.48 36.16
C GLY A 114 -30.40 -38.34 35.07
N PHE A 115 -29.75 -38.37 33.93
CA PHE A 115 -30.05 -39.27 32.82
C PHE A 115 -28.78 -39.53 32.01
N THR A 116 -28.74 -40.64 31.28
CA THR A 116 -27.68 -40.89 30.29
C THR A 116 -28.08 -40.27 28.96
N ALA A 117 -27.26 -39.37 28.42
CA ALA A 117 -27.49 -38.77 27.11
C ALA A 117 -27.18 -39.78 25.99
N ASP A 118 -28.19 -40.51 25.51
CA ASP A 118 -27.98 -41.67 24.64
C ASP A 118 -28.08 -41.39 23.13
N ALA A 119 -28.44 -40.17 22.76
CA ALA A 119 -28.43 -39.64 21.39
C ALA A 119 -28.02 -38.17 21.39
N ALA A 120 -27.52 -37.67 20.25
CA ALA A 120 -27.29 -36.24 20.04
C ALA A 120 -28.61 -35.47 19.86
N GLY A 121 -28.58 -34.17 20.12
CA GLY A 121 -29.69 -33.22 20.01
C GLY A 121 -30.17 -32.68 21.36
N ASP A 122 -31.27 -31.92 21.30
CA ASP A 122 -31.79 -31.16 22.44
C ASP A 122 -32.60 -31.99 23.45
N TYR A 123 -32.13 -32.02 24.69
CA TYR A 123 -32.85 -32.56 25.85
C TYR A 123 -33.48 -31.41 26.64
N ASN A 124 -34.81 -31.32 26.62
CA ASN A 124 -35.53 -30.25 27.31
C ASN A 124 -35.89 -30.74 28.72
N VAL A 125 -35.33 -30.09 29.74
CA VAL A 125 -35.54 -30.43 31.15
C VAL A 125 -36.43 -29.38 31.81
N ASP A 126 -37.52 -29.82 32.42
CA ASP A 126 -38.39 -28.99 33.25
C ASP A 126 -38.29 -29.42 34.72
N LEU A 127 -38.00 -28.47 35.60
CA LEU A 127 -38.07 -28.59 37.06
C LEU A 127 -39.30 -27.87 37.59
N VAL A 128 -40.02 -28.49 38.52
CA VAL A 128 -41.02 -27.84 39.38
C VAL A 128 -40.66 -28.11 40.85
N VAL A 129 -40.46 -27.04 41.61
CA VAL A 129 -40.23 -27.08 43.06
C VAL A 129 -41.49 -26.64 43.78
N THR A 130 -41.96 -27.40 44.77
CA THR A 130 -43.15 -27.08 45.55
C THR A 130 -42.84 -27.12 47.05
N ALA A 131 -43.20 -26.08 47.78
CA ALA A 131 -43.13 -26.04 49.25
C ALA A 131 -44.37 -25.37 49.82
N ASN A 132 -44.96 -25.96 50.88
CA ASN A 132 -46.15 -25.43 51.56
C ASN A 132 -47.34 -25.05 50.65
N GLY A 133 -47.46 -25.69 49.48
CA GLY A 133 -48.55 -25.45 48.51
C GLY A 133 -48.30 -24.32 47.52
N VAL A 134 -47.11 -23.71 47.54
CA VAL A 134 -46.60 -22.77 46.52
C VAL A 134 -45.61 -23.52 45.65
N SER A 135 -45.64 -23.27 44.34
CA SER A 135 -44.78 -23.93 43.36
C SER A 135 -44.17 -22.92 42.39
N ASP A 136 -42.93 -23.14 42.01
CA ASP A 136 -42.21 -22.42 40.95
C ASP A 136 -41.50 -23.42 40.02
N GLY A 137 -41.09 -22.99 38.83
CA GLY A 137 -40.45 -23.88 37.86
C GLY A 137 -39.33 -23.23 37.05
N ALA A 138 -38.36 -24.05 36.68
CA ALA A 138 -37.22 -23.70 35.85
C ALA A 138 -37.15 -24.68 34.67
N ALA A 139 -36.70 -24.21 33.51
CA ALA A 139 -36.53 -25.06 32.34
C ALA A 139 -35.24 -24.69 31.62
N GLU A 140 -34.49 -25.70 31.19
CA GLU A 140 -33.25 -25.54 30.43
C GLU A 140 -33.23 -26.53 29.26
N VAL A 141 -32.59 -26.14 28.16
CA VAL A 141 -32.30 -27.02 27.02
C VAL A 141 -30.86 -27.47 27.12
N ILE A 142 -30.64 -28.78 27.14
CA ILE A 142 -29.31 -29.39 27.19
C ILE A 142 -29.00 -29.91 25.80
N GLU A 143 -28.10 -29.24 25.10
CA GLU A 143 -27.62 -29.66 23.78
C GLU A 143 -26.55 -30.75 23.98
N VAL A 144 -26.82 -31.94 23.45
CA VAL A 144 -25.87 -33.07 23.47
C VAL A 144 -25.28 -33.24 22.08
N THR A 145 -23.96 -33.16 21.95
CA THR A 145 -23.28 -33.42 20.67
C THR A 145 -22.76 -34.85 20.59
N ALA A 146 -22.66 -35.39 19.37
CA ALA A 146 -21.87 -36.59 19.13
C ALA A 146 -20.40 -36.21 18.85
N GLU A 147 -19.47 -37.14 19.05
CA GLU A 147 -18.07 -36.95 18.63
C GLU A 147 -17.69 -37.99 17.56
N GLU A 148 -16.93 -37.57 16.55
CA GLU A 148 -16.40 -38.46 15.52
C GLU A 148 -14.94 -38.17 15.17
N GLU A 149 -14.11 -39.22 15.14
CA GLU A 149 -12.72 -39.17 14.67
C GLU A 149 -12.64 -39.25 13.13
N ILE A 150 -11.86 -38.36 12.52
CA ILE A 150 -11.46 -38.40 11.11
C ILE A 150 -9.95 -38.72 11.03
N SER A 151 -9.63 -39.99 10.76
CA SER A 151 -8.26 -40.51 10.67
C SER A 151 -7.93 -41.14 9.31
N SER A 152 -8.74 -40.88 8.29
CA SER A 152 -8.48 -41.38 6.94
C SER A 152 -9.02 -40.44 5.86
N ASN A 153 -8.32 -40.41 4.73
CA ASN A 153 -8.68 -39.67 3.52
C ASN A 153 -10.16 -39.79 3.13
N ILE A 154 -10.72 -38.67 2.65
CA ILE A 154 -12.08 -38.61 2.11
C ILE A 154 -12.01 -38.95 0.61
N THR A 155 -12.33 -40.21 0.28
CA THR A 155 -12.29 -40.74 -1.09
C THR A 155 -13.66 -40.93 -1.73
N ASP A 156 -14.73 -40.78 -0.95
CA ASP A 156 -16.13 -40.81 -1.40
C ASP A 156 -16.83 -39.59 -0.80
N ASP A 157 -17.88 -39.10 -1.46
CA ASP A 157 -18.63 -37.92 -1.00
C ASP A 157 -19.06 -38.09 0.46
N ARG A 158 -18.79 -37.06 1.26
CA ARG A 158 -19.04 -37.08 2.70
C ARG A 158 -19.68 -35.76 3.14
N THR A 159 -20.67 -35.86 4.03
CA THR A 159 -21.26 -34.72 4.72
C THR A 159 -20.88 -34.77 6.19
N LEU A 160 -20.40 -33.65 6.73
CA LEU A 160 -20.20 -33.42 8.16
C LEU A 160 -21.42 -32.64 8.69
N HIS A 161 -21.99 -33.12 9.80
CA HIS A 161 -23.25 -32.63 10.36
C HIS A 161 -23.01 -31.83 11.64
N SER A 162 -23.79 -30.78 11.87
CA SER A 162 -23.61 -29.86 13.01
C SER A 162 -23.85 -30.47 14.39
N GLU A 163 -24.63 -31.55 14.45
CA GLU A 163 -24.88 -32.33 15.67
C GLU A 163 -23.66 -33.17 16.11
N VAL A 164 -22.56 -33.12 15.34
CA VAL A 164 -21.34 -33.90 15.57
C VAL A 164 -20.13 -32.97 15.62
N THR A 165 -19.37 -33.07 16.71
CA THR A 165 -18.03 -32.49 16.82
C THR A 165 -17.01 -33.45 16.22
N TYR A 166 -16.22 -32.98 15.25
CA TYR A 166 -15.25 -33.82 14.55
C TYR A 166 -13.82 -33.59 15.07
N PHE A 167 -13.04 -34.67 15.18
CA PHE A 167 -11.63 -34.62 15.56
C PHE A 167 -10.74 -35.19 14.47
N VAL A 168 -9.90 -34.36 13.87
CA VAL A 168 -8.96 -34.74 12.79
C VAL A 168 -7.61 -35.13 13.39
N THR A 169 -7.30 -36.43 13.38
CA THR A 169 -6.13 -37.00 14.07
C THR A 169 -4.98 -37.40 13.15
N ASP A 170 -5.18 -37.32 11.84
CA ASP A 170 -4.16 -37.55 10.81
C ASP A 170 -4.25 -36.44 9.75
N GLU A 171 -3.25 -36.34 8.86
CA GLU A 171 -3.37 -35.52 7.65
C GLU A 171 -4.37 -36.19 6.69
N ILE A 172 -5.39 -35.44 6.25
CA ILE A 172 -6.52 -35.99 5.49
C ILE A 172 -6.54 -35.43 4.08
N ASP A 173 -6.30 -36.30 3.10
CA ASP A 173 -6.54 -35.95 1.70
C ASP A 173 -8.04 -35.97 1.38
N ILE A 174 -8.54 -34.89 0.78
CA ILE A 174 -9.89 -34.77 0.26
C ILE A 174 -9.83 -34.92 -1.27
N THR A 175 -10.28 -36.07 -1.76
CA THR A 175 -10.28 -36.42 -3.20
C THR A 175 -11.70 -36.58 -3.78
N ALA A 176 -12.72 -36.39 -2.94
CA ALA A 176 -14.13 -36.37 -3.28
C ALA A 176 -14.80 -35.11 -2.68
N GLU A 177 -16.12 -34.95 -2.81
CA GLU A 177 -16.84 -33.81 -2.25
C GLU A 177 -16.97 -33.94 -0.72
N LEU A 178 -16.40 -33.01 0.04
CA LEU A 178 -16.62 -32.84 1.47
C LEU A 178 -17.57 -31.66 1.70
N THR A 179 -18.82 -31.95 2.07
CA THR A 179 -19.81 -30.94 2.45
C THR A 179 -19.84 -30.78 3.97
N ILE A 180 -19.86 -29.56 4.46
CA ILE A 180 -19.89 -29.26 5.90
C ILE A 180 -21.13 -28.38 6.17
N GLU A 181 -22.03 -28.85 7.04
CA GLU A 181 -23.25 -28.14 7.38
C GLU A 181 -22.97 -26.92 8.29
N PRO A 182 -23.79 -25.85 8.23
CA PRO A 182 -23.70 -24.71 9.15
C PRO A 182 -23.63 -25.13 10.63
N GLY A 183 -22.81 -24.44 11.43
CA GLY A 183 -22.64 -24.74 12.85
C GLY A 183 -21.76 -25.95 13.17
N THR A 184 -21.18 -26.63 12.18
CA THR A 184 -20.29 -27.77 12.43
C THR A 184 -18.95 -27.33 13.03
N GLU A 185 -18.49 -28.03 14.08
CA GLU A 185 -17.19 -27.83 14.71
C GLU A 185 -16.20 -28.95 14.36
N ILE A 186 -15.00 -28.57 13.94
CA ILE A 186 -13.93 -29.49 13.53
C ILE A 186 -12.62 -29.09 14.23
N TYR A 187 -12.11 -30.01 15.05
CA TYR A 187 -10.89 -29.82 15.84
C TYR A 187 -9.73 -30.66 15.31
N PHE A 188 -8.58 -30.04 15.08
CA PHE A 188 -7.39 -30.70 14.55
C PHE A 188 -6.40 -31.05 15.67
N GLU A 189 -5.88 -32.27 15.68
CA GLU A 189 -4.72 -32.64 16.50
C GLU A 189 -3.44 -31.96 16.00
N SER A 190 -2.37 -32.05 16.80
CA SER A 190 -1.13 -31.36 16.48
C SER A 190 -0.51 -31.85 15.16
N GLY A 191 -0.23 -30.93 14.25
CA GLY A 191 0.43 -31.19 12.97
C GLY A 191 -0.43 -31.96 11.95
N THR A 192 -1.75 -31.96 12.10
CA THR A 192 -2.70 -32.51 11.11
C THR A 192 -3.26 -31.39 10.21
N GLY A 193 -4.08 -31.74 9.22
CA GLY A 193 -4.60 -30.78 8.26
C GLY A 193 -5.55 -31.42 7.25
N PHE A 194 -6.16 -30.55 6.45
CA PHE A 194 -6.88 -30.95 5.24
C PHE A 194 -6.05 -30.59 4.02
N GLU A 195 -5.83 -31.57 3.13
CA GLU A 195 -5.20 -31.34 1.83
C GLU A 195 -6.20 -31.66 0.71
N LEU A 196 -6.28 -30.80 -0.31
CA LEU A 196 -6.99 -31.08 -1.57
C LEU A 196 -5.93 -31.36 -2.66
N PRO A 197 -5.44 -32.60 -2.77
CA PRO A 197 -4.26 -32.94 -3.58
C PRO A 197 -4.53 -33.11 -5.08
N GLU A 198 -5.79 -33.10 -5.52
CA GLU A 198 -6.20 -33.41 -6.89
C GLU A 198 -7.40 -32.55 -7.35
N MET A 199 -7.53 -32.34 -8.67
CA MET A 199 -8.57 -31.52 -9.28
C MET A 199 -10.03 -31.90 -8.97
N ASN A 200 -10.30 -33.13 -8.50
CA ASN A 200 -11.69 -33.59 -8.28
C ASN A 200 -12.17 -33.35 -6.84
N GLY A 201 -11.27 -33.25 -5.87
CA GLY A 201 -11.65 -33.01 -4.47
C GLY A 201 -12.24 -31.63 -4.29
N ALA A 202 -13.27 -31.51 -3.44
CA ALA A 202 -13.86 -30.23 -3.10
C ALA A 202 -14.17 -30.12 -1.62
N ILE A 203 -13.99 -28.92 -1.07
CA ILE A 203 -14.48 -28.55 0.27
C ILE A 203 -15.61 -27.53 0.12
N ILE A 204 -16.79 -27.87 0.61
CA ILE A 204 -18.00 -27.04 0.54
C ILE A 204 -18.39 -26.71 1.98
N ALA A 205 -17.85 -25.62 2.52
CA ALA A 205 -18.14 -25.12 3.86
C ALA A 205 -18.95 -23.83 3.77
N ASN A 206 -20.28 -23.96 3.82
CA ASN A 206 -21.22 -22.86 3.69
C ASN A 206 -22.01 -22.70 5.00
N GLY A 207 -21.44 -21.97 5.96
CA GLY A 207 -22.08 -21.60 7.21
C GLY A 207 -23.09 -20.46 7.05
N THR A 208 -23.52 -19.90 8.17
CA THR A 208 -24.35 -18.68 8.22
C THR A 208 -23.80 -17.71 9.28
N GLU A 209 -24.30 -16.47 9.31
CA GLU A 209 -23.95 -15.49 10.35
C GLU A 209 -24.30 -16.01 11.76
N GLU A 210 -25.44 -16.69 11.89
CA GLU A 210 -25.89 -17.26 13.16
C GLU A 210 -25.21 -18.60 13.51
N GLU A 211 -24.82 -19.39 12.50
CA GLU A 211 -24.25 -20.73 12.64
C GLU A 211 -22.98 -20.84 11.78
N PRO A 212 -21.89 -20.14 12.14
CA PRO A 212 -20.64 -20.25 11.42
C PRO A 212 -20.02 -21.64 11.62
N ILE A 213 -19.25 -22.11 10.63
CA ILE A 213 -18.49 -23.37 10.73
C ILE A 213 -17.15 -23.07 11.41
N LEU A 214 -16.72 -23.89 12.36
CA LEU A 214 -15.45 -23.73 13.07
C LEU A 214 -14.42 -24.78 12.66
N PHE A 215 -13.24 -24.31 12.24
CA PHE A 215 -12.02 -25.11 12.10
C PHE A 215 -10.98 -24.61 13.10
N SER A 216 -10.66 -25.41 14.11
CA SER A 216 -9.78 -24.98 15.21
C SER A 216 -8.81 -26.06 15.66
N GLY A 217 -7.73 -25.68 16.33
CA GLY A 217 -6.85 -26.66 16.98
C GLY A 217 -7.48 -27.25 18.23
N THR A 218 -7.21 -28.51 18.53
CA THR A 218 -7.51 -29.12 19.85
C THR A 218 -6.77 -28.42 21.02
N SER A 219 -5.81 -27.55 20.70
CA SER A 219 -5.21 -26.59 21.62
C SER A 219 -5.19 -25.21 20.98
N GLU A 220 -5.52 -24.18 21.77
CA GLU A 220 -5.49 -22.76 21.40
C GLU A 220 -4.04 -22.23 21.35
N GLN A 221 -3.25 -22.76 20.43
CA GLN A 221 -1.87 -22.33 20.18
C GLN A 221 -1.72 -22.07 18.68
N PRO A 222 -1.28 -20.87 18.25
CA PRO A 222 -0.93 -20.64 16.86
C PRO A 222 0.03 -21.73 16.35
N GLY A 223 -0.23 -22.24 15.15
CA GLY A 223 0.59 -23.28 14.52
C GLY A 223 0.35 -24.68 15.08
N TRP A 224 -0.74 -24.91 15.82
CA TRP A 224 -1.06 -26.22 16.38
C TRP A 224 -1.25 -27.27 15.29
N TRP A 225 -1.97 -26.90 14.23
CA TRP A 225 -2.24 -27.74 13.05
C TRP A 225 -1.77 -27.02 11.76
N ASN A 226 -1.66 -27.76 10.66
CA ASN A 226 -1.00 -27.28 9.45
C ASN A 226 -1.86 -26.31 8.61
N GLY A 227 -3.17 -26.34 8.75
CA GLY A 227 -4.11 -25.53 7.96
C GLY A 227 -4.92 -26.32 6.93
N ILE A 228 -5.72 -25.60 6.16
CA ILE A 228 -6.44 -26.11 4.99
C ILE A 228 -5.61 -25.82 3.74
N TYR A 229 -5.13 -26.86 3.09
CA TYR A 229 -4.26 -26.77 1.93
C TYR A 229 -4.96 -27.17 0.64
N VAL A 230 -5.42 -26.18 -0.13
CA VAL A 230 -5.95 -26.35 -1.48
C VAL A 230 -4.78 -26.46 -2.47
N ARG A 231 -4.25 -27.67 -2.69
CA ARG A 231 -2.97 -27.85 -3.41
C ARG A 231 -3.07 -27.84 -4.94
N GLU A 232 -3.96 -28.68 -5.48
CA GLU A 232 -4.13 -28.89 -6.93
C GLU A 232 -5.62 -28.90 -7.32
N SER A 233 -6.50 -28.39 -6.45
CA SER A 233 -7.93 -28.34 -6.70
C SER A 233 -8.36 -26.98 -7.21
N SER A 234 -8.81 -26.94 -8.47
CA SER A 234 -9.50 -25.81 -9.08
C SER A 234 -11.00 -26.10 -9.22
N ASN A 235 -11.56 -26.93 -8.33
CA ASN A 235 -12.97 -27.29 -8.36
C ASN A 235 -13.81 -26.07 -7.95
N ALA A 236 -14.77 -25.66 -8.79
CA ALA A 236 -15.65 -24.51 -8.53
C ALA A 236 -16.59 -24.71 -7.32
N LEU A 237 -16.55 -25.88 -6.68
CA LEU A 237 -17.25 -26.16 -5.43
C LEU A 237 -16.40 -25.83 -4.18
N ASN A 238 -15.12 -25.46 -4.33
CA ASN A 238 -14.27 -25.06 -3.21
C ASN A 238 -14.77 -23.73 -2.63
N GLN A 239 -15.37 -23.78 -1.46
CA GLN A 239 -16.03 -22.64 -0.82
C GLN A 239 -15.82 -22.64 0.68
N LEU A 240 -15.43 -21.47 1.20
CA LEU A 240 -15.39 -21.11 2.61
C LEU A 240 -16.27 -19.86 2.81
N ASN A 241 -17.51 -20.05 3.24
CA ASN A 241 -18.45 -18.97 3.50
C ASN A 241 -18.95 -19.04 4.94
N TRP A 242 -18.87 -17.94 5.69
CA TRP A 242 -19.18 -17.89 7.13
C TRP A 242 -18.44 -18.98 7.92
N VAL A 243 -17.13 -19.07 7.72
CA VAL A 243 -16.26 -19.97 8.49
C VAL A 243 -15.37 -19.19 9.44
N THR A 244 -15.02 -19.79 10.58
CA THR A 244 -13.92 -19.35 11.44
C THR A 244 -12.79 -20.38 11.35
N ILE A 245 -11.60 -19.94 10.96
CA ILE A 245 -10.40 -20.78 10.90
C ILE A 245 -9.36 -20.21 11.85
N GLU A 246 -8.91 -21.01 12.81
CA GLU A 246 -8.01 -20.54 13.87
C GLU A 246 -6.99 -21.56 14.37
N TYR A 247 -5.89 -21.04 14.94
CA TYR A 247 -4.79 -21.80 15.55
C TYR A 247 -4.04 -22.75 14.61
N GLY A 248 -4.16 -22.53 13.30
CA GLY A 248 -3.42 -23.26 12.26
C GLY A 248 -2.11 -22.57 11.86
N GLY A 249 -1.63 -22.84 10.65
CA GLY A 249 -0.39 -22.26 10.13
C GLY A 249 0.90 -22.91 10.65
N GLY A 250 0.83 -24.19 11.04
CA GLY A 250 1.94 -24.98 11.58
C GLY A 250 3.09 -25.23 10.60
N GLU A 251 3.28 -26.48 10.15
CA GLU A 251 4.41 -26.80 9.27
C GLU A 251 4.27 -26.16 7.88
N GLU A 252 5.40 -25.67 7.32
CA GLU A 252 5.46 -25.18 5.95
C GLU A 252 5.29 -26.34 4.96
N PHE A 253 4.32 -26.23 4.06
CA PHE A 253 4.14 -27.19 2.98
C PHE A 253 5.22 -26.98 1.91
N PHE A 254 5.70 -28.08 1.32
CA PHE A 254 6.78 -28.04 0.34
C PHE A 254 6.44 -27.12 -0.85
N ARG A 255 7.12 -25.96 -0.93
CA ARG A 255 6.98 -24.92 -1.96
C ARG A 255 5.64 -24.16 -1.94
N SER A 256 5.00 -24.07 -0.77
CA SER A 256 3.64 -23.52 -0.70
C SER A 256 3.40 -22.60 0.49
N GLY A 257 4.44 -22.24 1.25
CA GLY A 257 4.31 -21.42 2.46
C GLY A 257 3.56 -22.13 3.59
N SER A 258 3.11 -21.36 4.58
CA SER A 258 2.24 -21.81 5.68
C SER A 258 1.18 -20.76 5.98
N GLY A 259 0.04 -21.20 6.50
CA GLY A 259 -1.02 -20.34 7.01
C GLY A 259 -2.24 -21.15 7.46
N ASN A 260 -3.30 -20.47 7.90
CA ASN A 260 -4.58 -21.15 8.17
C ASN A 260 -5.19 -21.71 6.88
N VAL A 261 -5.07 -20.95 5.78
CA VAL A 261 -5.48 -21.35 4.44
C VAL A 261 -4.30 -21.21 3.47
N ILE A 262 -4.01 -22.27 2.72
CA ILE A 262 -2.97 -22.28 1.70
C ILE A 262 -3.61 -22.64 0.36
N VAL A 263 -3.36 -21.84 -0.67
CA VAL A 263 -3.91 -22.03 -2.02
C VAL A 263 -2.76 -22.18 -3.01
N GLY A 264 -2.73 -23.31 -3.70
CA GLY A 264 -1.77 -23.67 -4.73
C GLY A 264 -0.42 -24.14 -4.22
N ARG A 265 0.40 -24.57 -5.17
CA ARG A 265 1.84 -24.86 -5.02
C ARG A 265 2.54 -24.20 -6.19
N SER A 266 3.86 -23.97 -6.10
CA SER A 266 4.62 -23.59 -7.29
C SER A 266 4.30 -24.54 -8.47
N ASP A 267 3.78 -23.98 -9.57
CA ASP A 267 3.37 -24.65 -10.82
C ASP A 267 1.94 -25.28 -10.85
N ASP A 268 1.14 -25.15 -9.79
CA ASP A 268 -0.22 -25.74 -9.73
C ASP A 268 -1.30 -24.65 -9.62
N SER A 269 -2.30 -24.68 -10.51
CA SER A 269 -3.48 -23.83 -10.42
C SER A 269 -4.47 -24.38 -9.40
N SER A 270 -4.76 -23.60 -8.35
CA SER A 270 -5.78 -23.92 -7.36
C SER A 270 -6.76 -22.77 -7.20
N SER A 271 -7.97 -23.08 -6.74
CA SER A 271 -9.02 -22.08 -6.61
C SER A 271 -9.92 -22.36 -5.43
N ILE A 272 -10.25 -21.32 -4.66
CA ILE A 272 -11.20 -21.39 -3.55
C ILE A 272 -11.92 -20.05 -3.33
N GLU A 273 -13.24 -20.09 -3.18
CA GLU A 273 -14.03 -18.91 -2.79
C GLU A 273 -13.97 -18.72 -1.27
N ILE A 274 -13.77 -17.48 -0.82
CA ILE A 274 -13.68 -17.14 0.60
C ILE A 274 -14.52 -15.89 0.87
N THR A 275 -15.66 -16.05 1.56
CA THR A 275 -16.57 -14.94 1.83
C THR A 275 -17.05 -14.94 3.29
N ASN A 276 -17.30 -13.75 3.84
CA ASN A 276 -17.88 -13.55 5.18
C ASN A 276 -17.17 -14.34 6.29
N SER A 277 -15.88 -14.63 6.15
CA SER A 277 -15.16 -15.59 6.98
C SER A 277 -14.15 -14.90 7.89
N THR A 278 -13.88 -15.49 9.05
CA THR A 278 -12.88 -15.03 10.02
C THR A 278 -11.66 -15.96 10.00
N ILE A 279 -10.47 -15.41 9.78
CA ILE A 279 -9.22 -16.17 9.76
C ILE A 279 -8.25 -15.53 10.75
N ARG A 280 -7.93 -16.23 11.83
CA ARG A 280 -7.17 -15.65 12.95
C ARG A 280 -6.22 -16.63 13.63
N HIS A 281 -5.33 -16.11 14.47
CA HIS A 281 -4.44 -16.90 15.31
C HIS A 281 -3.57 -17.92 14.55
N SER A 282 -3.24 -17.65 13.28
CA SER A 282 -2.22 -18.41 12.55
C SER A 282 -0.82 -18.10 13.10
N GLU A 283 0.08 -19.09 13.18
CA GLU A 283 1.50 -18.87 13.53
C GLU A 283 2.26 -18.13 12.42
N SER A 284 1.77 -18.20 11.18
CA SER A 284 2.35 -17.49 10.04
C SER A 284 1.30 -16.59 9.39
N TYR A 285 0.92 -16.85 8.13
CA TYR A 285 -0.04 -16.01 7.43
C TYR A 285 -1.48 -16.45 7.73
N GLY A 286 -2.43 -15.52 7.69
CA GLY A 286 -3.84 -15.91 7.65
C GLY A 286 -4.12 -16.75 6.40
N ILE A 287 -3.78 -16.19 5.23
CA ILE A 287 -3.92 -16.85 3.93
C ILE A 287 -2.60 -16.75 3.15
N TRP A 288 -2.17 -17.87 2.57
CA TRP A 288 -1.07 -17.92 1.61
C TRP A 288 -1.56 -18.36 0.24
N VAL A 289 -1.28 -17.57 -0.81
CA VAL A 289 -1.69 -17.87 -2.19
C VAL A 289 -0.47 -17.97 -3.10
N ASN A 290 -0.23 -19.11 -3.74
CA ASN A 290 0.88 -19.27 -4.68
C ASN A 290 0.56 -18.71 -6.07
N SER A 291 1.60 -18.51 -6.88
CA SER A 291 1.47 -18.11 -8.28
C SER A 291 0.51 -19.06 -9.03
N ASP A 292 -0.27 -18.50 -9.95
CA ASP A 292 -1.27 -19.20 -10.78
C ASP A 292 -2.50 -19.74 -10.02
N SER A 293 -2.70 -19.31 -8.78
CA SER A 293 -3.90 -19.62 -8.00
C SER A 293 -4.87 -18.44 -7.89
N ASP A 294 -6.14 -18.78 -7.73
CA ASP A 294 -7.26 -17.84 -7.75
C ASP A 294 -8.07 -17.89 -6.45
N LEU A 295 -8.48 -16.72 -5.97
CA LEU A 295 -9.48 -16.49 -4.94
C LEU A 295 -10.72 -15.91 -5.64
N PRO A 296 -11.50 -16.72 -6.39
CA PRO A 296 -12.76 -16.26 -6.94
C PRO A 296 -13.66 -15.78 -5.79
N GLU A 297 -14.32 -14.64 -5.95
CA GLU A 297 -15.26 -14.12 -4.94
C GLU A 297 -14.64 -14.06 -3.53
N PHE A 298 -13.66 -13.17 -3.34
CA PHE A 298 -13.15 -12.79 -2.03
C PHE A 298 -13.95 -11.57 -1.53
N GLU A 299 -14.80 -11.74 -0.50
CA GLU A 299 -15.69 -10.66 -0.05
C GLU A 299 -15.97 -10.69 1.46
N GLY A 300 -15.83 -9.55 2.13
CA GLY A 300 -16.34 -9.35 3.49
C GLY A 300 -15.66 -10.22 4.56
N ASN A 301 -14.40 -10.58 4.35
CA ASN A 301 -13.63 -11.40 5.27
C ASN A 301 -12.98 -10.57 6.38
N THR A 302 -12.73 -11.18 7.53
CA THR A 302 -11.95 -10.60 8.63
C THR A 302 -10.72 -11.44 8.87
N ILE A 303 -9.54 -10.91 8.53
CA ILE A 303 -8.27 -11.60 8.71
C ILE A 303 -7.45 -10.83 9.73
N THR A 304 -7.39 -11.34 10.96
CA THR A 304 -6.92 -10.57 12.12
C THR A 304 -6.24 -11.46 13.15
N GLU A 305 -5.50 -10.88 14.09
CA GLU A 305 -4.88 -11.58 15.21
C GLU A 305 -3.99 -12.77 14.80
N ASN A 306 -3.39 -12.71 13.59
CA ASN A 306 -2.37 -13.66 13.14
C ASN A 306 -0.97 -13.20 13.58
N GLU A 307 -0.07 -14.16 13.84
CA GLU A 307 1.30 -13.88 14.25
C GLU A 307 2.16 -13.33 13.10
N GLY A 308 1.82 -13.64 11.85
CA GLY A 308 2.35 -13.03 10.63
C GLY A 308 1.31 -12.15 9.93
N ALA A 309 1.49 -11.94 8.62
CA ALA A 309 0.63 -11.05 7.84
C ALA A 309 -0.74 -11.68 7.51
N PRO A 310 -1.81 -10.87 7.34
CA PRO A 310 -3.13 -11.37 6.99
C PRO A 310 -3.12 -12.22 5.71
N VAL A 311 -2.51 -11.70 4.64
CA VAL A 311 -2.41 -12.40 3.35
C VAL A 311 -1.02 -12.25 2.75
N SER A 312 -0.55 -13.30 2.10
CA SER A 312 0.66 -13.33 1.27
C SER A 312 0.37 -13.89 -0.12
N LEU A 313 0.50 -13.05 -1.14
CA LEU A 313 0.13 -13.37 -2.52
C LEU A 313 1.07 -12.67 -3.53
N PRO A 314 1.22 -13.21 -4.75
CA PRO A 314 2.00 -12.56 -5.80
C PRO A 314 1.34 -11.25 -6.27
N ALA A 315 2.16 -10.31 -6.77
CA ALA A 315 1.70 -9.03 -7.32
C ALA A 315 0.56 -9.18 -8.35
N SER A 316 0.63 -10.21 -9.21
CA SER A 316 -0.39 -10.49 -10.23
C SER A 316 -1.76 -10.89 -9.66
N SER A 317 -1.86 -11.30 -8.39
CA SER A 317 -3.12 -11.74 -7.76
C SER A 317 -3.72 -10.74 -6.78
N ILE A 318 -3.05 -9.61 -6.52
CA ILE A 318 -3.49 -8.63 -5.50
C ILE A 318 -4.91 -8.11 -5.76
N HIS A 319 -5.26 -7.95 -7.04
CA HIS A 319 -6.57 -7.49 -7.49
C HIS A 319 -7.75 -8.40 -7.11
N GLN A 320 -7.47 -9.59 -6.57
CA GLN A 320 -8.49 -10.52 -6.09
C GLN A 320 -8.97 -10.17 -4.69
N LEU A 321 -8.27 -9.32 -3.94
CA LEU A 321 -8.70 -8.85 -2.63
C LEU A 321 -9.70 -7.71 -2.76
N ASP A 322 -10.69 -7.66 -1.86
CA ASP A 322 -11.71 -6.61 -1.84
C ASP A 322 -11.50 -5.62 -0.69
N ALA A 323 -11.95 -4.37 -0.87
CA ALA A 323 -11.89 -3.33 0.14
C ALA A 323 -12.93 -3.45 1.27
N ALA A 324 -13.92 -4.36 1.16
CA ALA A 324 -14.90 -4.58 2.22
C ALA A 324 -14.39 -5.60 3.27
N SER A 325 -13.38 -6.40 2.93
CA SER A 325 -12.62 -7.21 3.88
C SER A 325 -11.74 -6.36 4.80
N THR A 326 -11.42 -6.91 5.97
CA THR A 326 -10.54 -6.31 6.99
C THR A 326 -9.24 -7.12 7.07
N PHE A 327 -8.12 -6.43 6.92
CA PHE A 327 -6.76 -6.97 6.98
C PHE A 327 -5.98 -6.44 8.19
N ALA A 328 -6.57 -5.53 8.97
CA ALA A 328 -5.93 -4.94 10.14
C ALA A 328 -5.98 -5.84 11.40
N GLY A 329 -5.12 -5.52 12.37
CA GLY A 329 -5.05 -6.18 13.68
C GLY A 329 -4.17 -7.43 13.72
N ASN A 330 -3.24 -7.56 12.76
CA ASN A 330 -2.24 -8.63 12.75
C ASN A 330 -0.91 -8.13 13.34
N ASN A 331 -0.02 -9.04 13.72
CA ASN A 331 1.32 -8.65 14.20
C ASN A 331 2.14 -7.98 13.09
N ASP A 332 2.11 -8.56 11.89
CA ASP A 332 2.60 -7.97 10.66
C ASP A 332 1.41 -7.35 9.91
N ASP A 333 1.08 -6.11 10.24
CA ASP A 333 -0.16 -5.45 9.80
C ASP A 333 -0.05 -4.85 8.39
N TYR A 334 0.18 -5.70 7.39
CA TYR A 334 0.28 -5.36 5.97
C TYR A 334 -0.11 -6.54 5.08
N VAL A 335 -0.60 -6.28 3.87
CA VAL A 335 -0.70 -7.31 2.83
C VAL A 335 0.69 -7.56 2.24
N PHE A 336 1.19 -8.78 2.34
CA PHE A 336 2.54 -9.11 1.86
C PHE A 336 2.53 -9.49 0.38
N VAL A 337 3.13 -8.62 -0.44
CA VAL A 337 3.22 -8.78 -1.90
C VAL A 337 4.55 -9.42 -2.25
N ARG A 338 4.51 -10.63 -2.79
CA ARG A 338 5.70 -11.37 -3.23
C ARG A 338 5.93 -11.21 -4.73
N SER A 339 7.16 -11.53 -5.18
CA SER A 339 7.37 -11.83 -6.60
C SER A 339 6.40 -12.90 -7.07
N GLY A 340 5.79 -12.59 -8.21
CA GLY A 340 4.95 -13.48 -8.98
C GLY A 340 5.40 -13.48 -10.43
N ASN A 341 4.52 -13.98 -11.31
CA ASN A 341 4.63 -13.66 -12.72
C ASN A 341 4.39 -12.16 -12.92
N ASP A 342 4.95 -11.62 -14.00
CA ASP A 342 4.70 -10.25 -14.46
C ASP A 342 3.19 -9.99 -14.56
N LEU A 343 2.77 -8.75 -14.34
CA LEU A 343 1.44 -8.32 -14.71
C LEU A 343 1.43 -8.18 -16.24
N ASP A 344 0.97 -9.21 -16.94
CA ASP A 344 1.13 -9.32 -18.41
C ASP A 344 -0.13 -9.78 -19.17
N SER A 345 -1.22 -10.11 -18.47
CA SER A 345 -2.41 -10.73 -19.08
C SER A 345 -3.60 -9.78 -19.24
N ASP A 346 -4.00 -9.11 -18.15
CA ASP A 346 -5.20 -8.27 -18.07
C ASP A 346 -4.92 -7.03 -17.24
N ASP A 347 -5.66 -5.95 -17.48
CA ASP A 347 -5.64 -4.77 -16.62
C ASP A 347 -6.15 -5.14 -15.22
N VAL A 348 -5.49 -4.64 -14.18
CA VAL A 348 -5.82 -4.95 -12.78
C VAL A 348 -5.94 -3.68 -11.94
N THR A 349 -6.67 -3.77 -10.83
CA THR A 349 -6.83 -2.69 -9.87
C THR A 349 -6.43 -3.17 -8.48
N TRP A 350 -5.58 -2.42 -7.80
CA TRP A 350 -5.24 -2.64 -6.40
C TRP A 350 -6.06 -1.66 -5.57
N GLU A 351 -6.94 -2.22 -4.75
CA GLU A 351 -7.88 -1.46 -3.93
C GLU A 351 -7.17 -0.69 -2.80
N ASN A 352 -7.82 0.33 -2.25
CA ASN A 352 -7.38 0.94 -1.00
C ASN A 352 -7.89 0.11 0.18
N LEU A 353 -7.03 -0.79 0.69
CA LEU A 353 -7.32 -1.67 1.80
C LEU A 353 -7.13 -0.96 3.15
N ASP A 354 -7.65 -1.54 4.24
CA ASP A 354 -7.39 -1.07 5.60
C ASP A 354 -5.99 -1.48 6.14
N ALA A 355 -5.11 -1.96 5.26
CA ALA A 355 -3.73 -2.31 5.52
C ALA A 355 -2.83 -1.87 4.35
N ASP A 356 -1.56 -1.56 4.64
CA ASP A 356 -0.59 -1.19 3.61
C ASP A 356 -0.19 -2.41 2.77
N TYR A 357 0.19 -2.18 1.51
CA TYR A 357 0.89 -3.19 0.71
C TYR A 357 2.38 -3.17 1.05
N ARG A 358 2.95 -4.32 1.41
CA ARG A 358 4.40 -4.47 1.61
C ARG A 358 5.00 -5.32 0.50
N ILE A 359 5.79 -4.70 -0.34
CA ILE A 359 6.46 -5.33 -1.48
C ILE A 359 7.78 -5.91 -0.98
N ARG A 360 7.98 -7.20 -1.21
CA ARG A 360 9.16 -7.95 -0.80
C ARG A 360 10.44 -7.44 -1.49
N GLY A 361 11.57 -7.51 -0.77
CA GLY A 361 12.87 -7.05 -1.27
C GLY A 361 13.47 -8.00 -2.30
N ASP A 362 14.31 -7.47 -3.20
CA ASP A 362 14.80 -8.14 -4.41
C ASP A 362 13.70 -8.58 -5.41
N ASP A 363 12.43 -8.26 -5.12
CA ASP A 363 11.28 -8.53 -5.99
C ASP A 363 10.81 -7.22 -6.67
N SER A 364 10.24 -7.35 -7.84
CA SER A 364 9.78 -6.26 -8.69
C SER A 364 8.29 -6.37 -8.97
N ILE A 365 7.63 -5.21 -9.11
CA ILE A 365 6.32 -5.13 -9.77
C ILE A 365 6.62 -4.84 -11.24
N GLU A 366 6.57 -5.88 -12.06
CA GLU A 366 6.79 -5.77 -13.51
C GLU A 366 5.44 -5.73 -14.22
N ILE A 367 5.20 -4.69 -15.01
CA ILE A 367 3.96 -4.49 -15.76
C ILE A 367 4.34 -4.45 -17.24
N THR A 368 3.84 -5.42 -18.01
CA THR A 368 4.27 -5.65 -19.40
C THR A 368 3.10 -5.87 -20.36
N ASN A 369 3.41 -6.10 -21.65
CA ASN A 369 2.43 -6.47 -22.68
C ASN A 369 1.22 -5.52 -22.85
N GLY A 370 1.37 -4.25 -22.51
CA GLY A 370 0.32 -3.24 -22.67
C GLY A 370 -0.76 -3.25 -21.59
N VAL A 371 -0.63 -4.06 -20.54
CA VAL A 371 -1.60 -4.07 -19.43
C VAL A 371 -1.40 -2.88 -18.50
N THR A 372 -2.42 -2.52 -17.74
CA THR A 372 -2.39 -1.41 -16.80
C THR A 372 -2.61 -1.90 -15.36
N LEU A 373 -1.73 -1.47 -14.45
CA LEU A 373 -1.96 -1.50 -13.01
C LEU A 373 -2.59 -0.18 -12.58
N THR A 374 -3.81 -0.23 -12.06
CA THR A 374 -4.48 0.91 -11.42
C THR A 374 -4.33 0.79 -9.90
N ILE A 375 -3.92 1.87 -9.24
CA ILE A 375 -3.86 1.98 -7.77
C ILE A 375 -4.98 2.92 -7.32
N GLU A 376 -5.87 2.46 -6.45
CA GLU A 376 -6.98 3.29 -5.93
C GLU A 376 -6.47 4.39 -4.96
N PRO A 377 -7.16 5.55 -4.92
CA PRO A 377 -6.80 6.67 -4.03
C PRO A 377 -6.65 6.26 -2.57
N GLY A 378 -5.61 6.79 -1.90
CA GLY A 378 -5.32 6.56 -0.49
C GLY A 378 -4.51 5.30 -0.19
N ALA A 379 -4.27 4.44 -1.19
CA ALA A 379 -3.44 3.25 -1.01
C ALA A 379 -1.97 3.61 -0.71
N THR A 380 -1.32 2.78 0.11
CA THR A 380 0.10 2.91 0.46
C THR A 380 0.87 1.64 0.09
N LEU A 381 1.94 1.81 -0.71
CA LEU A 381 2.85 0.76 -1.14
C LEU A 381 4.23 0.99 -0.49
N LYS A 382 4.68 0.00 0.30
CA LYS A 382 5.94 0.02 1.05
C LYS A 382 6.92 -1.01 0.49
N PHE A 383 8.00 -0.53 -0.10
CA PHE A 383 9.04 -1.36 -0.69
C PHE A 383 10.08 -1.77 0.35
N GLU A 384 10.36 -3.05 0.47
CA GLU A 384 11.59 -3.53 1.09
C GLU A 384 12.82 -3.16 0.24
N SER A 385 14.01 -3.42 0.80
CA SER A 385 15.24 -2.98 0.17
C SER A 385 15.39 -3.54 -1.24
N ALA A 386 15.83 -2.69 -2.18
CA ALA A 386 16.01 -3.01 -3.60
C ALA A 386 14.75 -3.46 -4.37
N GLY A 387 13.55 -3.19 -3.82
CA GLY A 387 12.31 -3.33 -4.60
C GLY A 387 12.16 -2.22 -5.63
N TYR A 388 11.43 -2.47 -6.72
CA TYR A 388 11.11 -1.46 -7.74
C TYR A 388 9.79 -1.76 -8.47
N ILE A 389 9.28 -0.75 -9.18
CA ILE A 389 8.25 -0.91 -10.21
C ILE A 389 8.94 -0.75 -11.56
N ASP A 390 8.73 -1.66 -12.51
CA ASP A 390 9.18 -1.54 -13.90
C ASP A 390 7.97 -1.64 -14.83
N LEU A 391 7.75 -0.57 -15.61
CA LEU A 391 6.87 -0.61 -16.77
C LEU A 391 7.76 -0.95 -17.96
N ASP A 392 7.42 -2.01 -18.68
CA ASP A 392 8.12 -2.42 -19.90
C ASP A 392 7.11 -2.86 -20.96
N GLU A 393 7.52 -3.02 -22.22
CA GLU A 393 6.66 -3.53 -23.30
C GLU A 393 5.24 -2.90 -23.32
N GLN A 394 5.15 -1.57 -23.15
CA GLN A 394 3.89 -0.79 -23.09
C GLN A 394 3.04 -0.94 -21.82
N GLY A 395 3.56 -1.55 -20.75
CA GLY A 395 2.88 -1.63 -19.46
C GLY A 395 2.52 -0.24 -18.90
N GLY A 396 1.38 -0.16 -18.22
CA GLY A 396 0.78 1.08 -17.70
C GLY A 396 0.72 1.13 -16.17
N LEU A 397 0.97 2.29 -15.57
CA LEU A 397 0.73 2.54 -14.14
C LEU A 397 -0.17 3.76 -13.96
N MET A 398 -1.43 3.51 -13.60
CA MET A 398 -2.41 4.55 -13.29
C MET A 398 -2.49 4.75 -11.78
N ALA A 399 -1.83 5.79 -11.27
CA ALA A 399 -1.95 6.24 -9.89
C ALA A 399 -2.58 7.64 -9.87
N ASP A 400 -3.91 7.68 -9.84
CA ASP A 400 -4.74 8.90 -9.86
C ASP A 400 -5.37 9.10 -8.47
N GLY A 401 -4.59 9.66 -7.54
CA GLY A 401 -5.01 9.94 -6.17
C GLY A 401 -5.87 11.19 -6.06
N THR A 402 -6.10 11.66 -4.83
CA THR A 402 -6.72 12.98 -4.60
C THR A 402 -6.01 13.75 -3.50
N GLU A 403 -6.24 15.06 -3.40
CA GLU A 403 -5.73 15.88 -2.28
C GLU A 403 -6.09 15.30 -0.90
N ALA A 404 -7.27 14.68 -0.78
CA ALA A 404 -7.75 14.10 0.47
C ALA A 404 -7.18 12.69 0.73
N GLU A 405 -6.93 11.94 -0.35
CA GLU A 405 -6.52 10.53 -0.35
C GLU A 405 -5.39 10.35 -1.36
N PRO A 406 -4.19 10.91 -1.08
CA PRO A 406 -3.05 10.77 -1.96
C PRO A 406 -2.52 9.33 -1.92
N ILE A 407 -1.96 8.86 -3.02
CA ILE A 407 -1.30 7.56 -3.10
C ILE A 407 0.15 7.71 -2.63
N LEU A 408 0.66 6.75 -1.85
CA LEU A 408 2.03 6.79 -1.31
C LEU A 408 2.86 5.60 -1.79
N PHE A 409 3.97 5.87 -2.49
CA PHE A 409 5.04 4.91 -2.77
C PHE A 409 6.25 5.26 -1.89
N THR A 410 6.65 4.36 -0.99
CA THR A 410 7.68 4.64 0.02
C THR A 410 8.50 3.41 0.39
N GLY A 411 9.63 3.59 1.07
CA GLY A 411 10.41 2.48 1.63
C GLY A 411 9.82 1.97 2.95
N THR A 412 10.05 0.69 3.28
CA THR A 412 9.78 0.16 4.64
C THR A 412 10.70 0.77 5.70
N THR A 413 11.79 1.41 5.27
CA THR A 413 12.64 2.26 6.09
C THR A 413 12.73 3.64 5.44
N GLU A 414 12.58 4.69 6.25
CA GLU A 414 12.76 6.10 5.88
C GLU A 414 14.24 6.44 5.66
N GLN A 415 14.84 5.86 4.63
CA GLN A 415 16.23 6.08 4.23
C GLN A 415 16.27 6.31 2.71
N ALA A 416 16.89 7.41 2.28
CA ALA A 416 17.11 7.65 0.85
C ALA A 416 17.82 6.45 0.20
N GLY A 417 17.34 6.03 -0.98
CA GLY A 417 17.85 4.87 -1.71
C GLY A 417 17.55 3.53 -1.05
N TRP A 418 16.49 3.44 -0.24
CA TRP A 418 16.08 2.18 0.36
C TRP A 418 15.61 1.18 -0.72
N TRP A 419 14.80 1.69 -1.65
CA TRP A 419 14.29 0.98 -2.82
C TRP A 419 14.72 1.70 -4.11
N ASP A 420 14.59 1.05 -5.26
CA ASP A 420 15.27 1.52 -6.48
C ASP A 420 14.46 2.50 -7.33
N GLY A 421 13.17 2.69 -7.01
CA GLY A 421 12.30 3.67 -7.67
C GLY A 421 11.30 3.08 -8.66
N ILE A 422 10.65 3.98 -9.40
CA ILE A 422 9.70 3.66 -10.47
C ILE A 422 10.39 3.85 -11.81
N TYR A 423 10.49 2.78 -12.59
CA TYR A 423 11.06 2.78 -13.93
C TYR A 423 9.95 2.72 -14.96
N VAL A 424 9.86 3.74 -15.82
CA VAL A 424 9.02 3.74 -17.01
C VAL A 424 9.92 3.48 -18.21
N ARG A 425 10.00 2.25 -18.68
CA ARG A 425 10.82 1.87 -19.84
C ARG A 425 9.96 1.29 -20.96
N GLU A 426 10.38 1.50 -22.21
CA GLU A 426 9.66 1.04 -23.40
C GLU A 426 8.13 1.24 -23.37
N SER A 427 7.67 2.26 -22.62
CA SER A 427 6.26 2.46 -22.31
C SER A 427 5.88 3.91 -22.49
N ASN A 428 5.01 4.13 -23.47
CA ASN A 428 4.29 5.37 -23.70
C ASN A 428 2.78 5.16 -23.59
N ASN A 429 2.40 4.25 -22.70
CA ASN A 429 1.02 4.01 -22.37
C ASN A 429 0.40 5.31 -21.82
N THR A 430 -0.75 5.72 -22.35
CA THR A 430 -1.48 6.90 -21.86
C THR A 430 -2.02 6.73 -20.44
N GLN A 431 -1.83 5.56 -19.84
CA GLN A 431 -2.16 5.27 -18.46
C GLN A 431 -0.94 5.39 -17.53
N ASN A 432 0.24 5.79 -18.00
CA ASN A 432 1.36 6.17 -17.15
C ASN A 432 1.08 7.53 -16.50
N VAL A 433 0.46 7.50 -15.31
CA VAL A 433 -0.04 8.69 -14.63
C VAL A 433 0.33 8.64 -13.15
N LEU A 434 0.91 9.73 -12.65
CA LEU A 434 1.07 10.03 -11.24
C LEU A 434 0.35 11.36 -10.94
N ASP A 435 -0.90 11.32 -10.49
CA ASP A 435 -1.64 12.49 -10.00
C ASP A 435 -1.92 12.36 -8.50
N TRP A 436 -1.65 13.41 -7.71
CA TRP A 436 -1.75 13.39 -6.24
C TRP A 436 -1.00 12.22 -5.59
N VAL A 437 0.22 11.95 -6.07
CA VAL A 437 1.09 10.88 -5.59
C VAL A 437 2.22 11.46 -4.73
N THR A 438 2.64 10.74 -3.70
CA THR A 438 3.95 10.93 -3.07
C THR A 438 4.86 9.75 -3.39
N VAL A 439 6.03 10.03 -3.96
CA VAL A 439 7.11 9.04 -4.17
C VAL A 439 8.30 9.44 -3.30
N GLU A 440 8.73 8.57 -2.38
CA GLU A 440 9.80 8.90 -1.44
C GLU A 440 10.71 7.73 -1.04
N TYR A 441 11.91 8.09 -0.58
CA TYR A 441 12.96 7.16 -0.10
C TYR A 441 13.47 6.15 -1.15
N GLY A 442 13.22 6.41 -2.44
CA GLY A 442 13.74 5.64 -3.57
C GLY A 442 15.09 6.15 -4.07
N GLY A 443 15.41 5.87 -5.33
CA GLY A 443 16.69 6.27 -5.94
C GLY A 443 17.88 5.43 -5.48
N GLY A 444 17.65 4.14 -5.21
CA GLY A 444 18.66 3.15 -4.83
C GLY A 444 19.68 2.83 -5.93
N GLU A 445 19.98 1.54 -6.13
CA GLU A 445 20.94 1.14 -7.16
C GLU A 445 20.43 1.50 -8.56
N GLU A 446 21.34 1.88 -9.46
CA GLU A 446 20.99 2.14 -10.86
C GLU A 446 20.63 0.82 -11.56
N PHE A 447 19.41 0.71 -12.09
CA PHE A 447 19.01 -0.37 -12.97
C PHE A 447 18.97 0.05 -14.43
N PHE A 448 19.05 -0.97 -15.29
CA PHE A 448 18.85 -0.88 -16.75
C PHE A 448 19.74 0.10 -17.52
N ARG A 449 20.71 0.78 -16.89
CA ARG A 449 21.45 1.91 -17.48
C ARG A 449 20.56 3.13 -17.75
N SER A 450 19.59 3.35 -16.87
CA SER A 450 18.59 4.41 -17.01
C SER A 450 18.85 5.60 -16.08
N GLY A 451 19.95 5.63 -15.33
CA GLY A 451 20.15 6.60 -14.24
C GLY A 451 19.44 6.18 -12.96
N SER A 452 19.47 7.05 -11.95
CA SER A 452 18.88 6.77 -10.62
C SER A 452 18.07 7.96 -10.13
N GLY A 453 16.89 7.67 -9.58
CA GLY A 453 16.00 8.64 -8.95
C GLY A 453 14.77 7.96 -8.34
N ASN A 454 13.84 8.73 -7.78
CA ASN A 454 12.54 8.17 -7.36
C ASN A 454 11.71 7.74 -8.57
N VAL A 455 11.75 8.54 -9.65
CA VAL A 455 11.05 8.28 -10.91
C VAL A 455 12.05 8.37 -12.05
N ILE A 456 12.12 7.33 -12.88
CA ILE A 456 13.02 7.22 -14.02
C ILE A 456 12.19 7.00 -15.27
N VAL A 457 12.34 7.89 -16.27
CA VAL A 457 11.58 7.86 -17.51
C VAL A 457 12.51 7.58 -18.68
N GLY A 458 12.29 6.44 -19.32
CA GLY A 458 13.00 5.97 -20.50
C GLY A 458 14.38 5.39 -20.23
N ARG A 459 15.03 5.05 -21.34
CA ARG A 459 16.39 4.52 -21.41
C ARG A 459 17.09 5.09 -22.65
N SER A 460 18.41 4.96 -22.74
CA SER A 460 19.26 5.58 -23.77
C SER A 460 18.76 5.48 -25.23
N ASP A 461 17.99 4.47 -25.60
CA ASP A 461 17.47 4.23 -26.96
C ASP A 461 15.98 3.82 -27.01
N GLU A 462 15.23 4.01 -25.92
CA GLU A 462 13.83 3.59 -25.79
C GLU A 462 12.96 4.79 -25.37
N PHE A 463 12.01 5.15 -26.23
CA PHE A 463 11.00 6.18 -25.95
C PHE A 463 10.09 5.73 -24.81
N SER A 464 9.81 6.63 -23.87
CA SER A 464 8.83 6.41 -22.80
C SER A 464 8.15 7.70 -22.44
N SER A 465 6.95 7.63 -21.87
CA SER A 465 6.22 8.82 -21.45
C SER A 465 5.42 8.63 -20.19
N ILE A 466 5.28 9.69 -19.40
CA ILE A 466 4.50 9.72 -18.16
C ILE A 466 3.87 11.10 -17.95
N GLU A 467 2.68 11.13 -17.38
CA GLU A 467 2.04 12.33 -16.81
C GLU A 467 2.32 12.39 -15.30
N ILE A 468 2.76 13.55 -14.81
CA ILE A 468 3.02 13.79 -13.39
C ILE A 468 2.37 15.11 -13.00
N THR A 469 1.33 15.07 -12.17
CA THR A 469 0.59 16.25 -11.74
C THR A 469 0.32 16.23 -10.24
N ASN A 470 0.25 17.41 -9.61
CA ASN A 470 -0.06 17.59 -8.18
C ASN A 470 0.72 16.67 -7.22
N SER A 471 1.91 16.21 -7.61
CA SER A 471 2.61 15.12 -6.94
C SER A 471 3.84 15.63 -6.19
N THR A 472 4.25 14.89 -5.14
CA THR A 472 5.44 15.18 -4.35
C THR A 472 6.49 14.10 -4.57
N ILE A 473 7.70 14.49 -4.96
CA ILE A 473 8.82 13.57 -5.17
C ILE A 473 9.99 14.01 -4.28
N ARG A 474 10.33 13.20 -3.28
CA ARG A 474 11.30 13.61 -2.24
C ARG A 474 12.15 12.48 -1.67
N HIS A 475 13.21 12.83 -0.96
CA HIS A 475 14.07 11.87 -0.27
C HIS A 475 14.70 10.79 -1.17
N SER A 476 14.89 11.07 -2.47
CA SER A 476 15.71 10.23 -3.35
C SER A 476 17.17 10.26 -2.90
N ALA A 477 17.90 9.13 -3.00
CA ALA A 477 19.36 9.10 -2.84
C ALA A 477 20.13 9.65 -4.05
N SER A 478 19.41 10.01 -5.11
CA SER A 478 19.93 10.62 -6.32
C SER A 478 19.01 11.81 -6.69
N ASP A 479 18.74 12.01 -7.98
CA ASP A 479 17.82 13.01 -8.47
C ASP A 479 16.37 12.64 -8.09
N GLY A 480 15.47 13.62 -8.02
CA GLY A 480 14.04 13.36 -7.82
C GLY A 480 13.47 12.61 -9.03
N ILE A 481 13.62 13.19 -10.21
CA ILE A 481 13.20 12.63 -11.50
C ILE A 481 14.39 12.55 -12.45
N TRP A 482 14.57 11.40 -13.10
CA TRP A 482 15.54 11.21 -14.17
C TRP A 482 14.84 10.94 -15.50
N VAL A 483 15.08 11.75 -16.53
CA VAL A 483 14.47 11.59 -17.86
C VAL A 483 15.56 11.28 -18.90
N ASN A 484 15.43 10.18 -19.64
CA ASN A 484 16.38 9.80 -20.70
C ASN A 484 15.95 10.29 -22.09
N SER A 485 16.89 10.23 -23.03
CA SER A 485 16.81 10.87 -24.34
C SER A 485 15.63 10.37 -25.19
N GLU A 486 14.81 11.33 -25.63
CA GLU A 486 13.50 11.19 -26.31
C GLU A 486 12.32 10.82 -25.41
N SER A 487 12.45 10.71 -24.08
CA SER A 487 11.27 10.48 -23.24
C SER A 487 10.54 11.77 -22.88
N ASP A 488 9.23 11.64 -22.67
CA ASP A 488 8.31 12.77 -22.50
C ASP A 488 7.64 12.78 -21.11
N LEU A 489 7.72 13.92 -20.44
CA LEU A 489 6.75 14.30 -19.42
C LEU A 489 5.55 14.91 -20.13
N THR A 490 4.54 14.10 -20.46
CA THR A 490 3.44 14.50 -21.36
C THR A 490 2.56 15.60 -20.78
N VAL A 491 2.44 15.61 -19.46
CA VAL A 491 1.85 16.69 -18.66
C VAL A 491 2.66 16.77 -17.37
N PHE A 492 3.12 17.97 -17.02
CA PHE A 492 3.86 18.24 -15.80
C PHE A 492 3.34 19.54 -15.20
N GLU A 493 2.54 19.46 -14.12
CA GLU A 493 1.89 20.63 -13.54
C GLU A 493 1.69 20.49 -12.02
N GLY A 494 1.94 21.56 -11.26
CA GLY A 494 1.61 21.63 -9.82
C GLY A 494 2.40 20.68 -8.92
N ASN A 495 3.58 20.22 -9.34
CA ASN A 495 4.39 19.26 -8.61
C ASN A 495 5.29 19.92 -7.55
N THR A 496 5.72 19.15 -6.56
CA THR A 496 6.73 19.56 -5.57
C THR A 496 7.88 18.56 -5.55
N ILE A 497 9.04 18.97 -6.05
CA ILE A 497 10.24 18.12 -6.12
C ILE A 497 11.28 18.67 -5.14
N THR A 498 11.47 18.00 -4.01
CA THR A 498 12.20 18.59 -2.86
C THR A 498 12.92 17.54 -2.02
N GLU A 499 13.87 17.94 -1.19
CA GLU A 499 14.55 17.08 -0.21
C GLU A 499 15.21 15.83 -0.80
N ASN A 500 15.62 15.88 -2.08
CA ASN A 500 16.42 14.85 -2.74
C ASN A 500 17.93 15.09 -2.52
N GLU A 501 18.74 14.03 -2.53
CA GLU A 501 20.20 14.11 -2.28
C GLU A 501 21.00 14.69 -3.46
N SER A 502 20.38 14.85 -4.63
CA SER A 502 20.93 15.51 -5.84
C SER A 502 19.95 16.56 -6.37
N ALA A 503 19.79 16.70 -7.69
CA ALA A 503 18.92 17.68 -8.32
C ALA A 503 17.44 17.25 -8.25
N PRO A 504 16.49 18.20 -8.29
CA PRO A 504 15.08 17.88 -8.45
C PRO A 504 14.80 17.07 -9.73
N VAL A 505 15.32 17.53 -10.87
CA VAL A 505 15.13 16.90 -12.16
C VAL A 505 16.43 16.88 -12.94
N ASN A 506 16.72 15.75 -13.57
CA ASN A 506 17.86 15.54 -14.45
C ASN A 506 17.41 15.07 -15.83
N MET A 507 17.50 15.93 -16.84
CA MET A 507 16.91 15.68 -18.15
C MET A 507 17.71 16.29 -19.32
N PRO A 508 17.54 15.80 -20.56
CA PRO A 508 18.21 16.36 -21.73
C PRO A 508 17.68 17.76 -22.07
N ALA A 509 18.55 18.61 -22.63
CA ALA A 509 18.20 19.97 -23.07
C ALA A 509 16.95 20.02 -23.98
N SER A 510 16.76 19.02 -24.84
CA SER A 510 15.59 18.91 -25.73
C SER A 510 14.25 18.85 -25.01
N SER A 511 14.21 18.36 -23.77
CA SER A 511 12.97 18.07 -23.04
C SER A 511 12.66 19.09 -21.93
N ILE A 512 13.53 20.05 -21.66
CA ILE A 512 13.38 21.01 -20.54
C ILE A 512 12.07 21.81 -20.62
N HIS A 513 11.59 22.07 -21.83
CA HIS A 513 10.34 22.79 -22.09
C HIS A 513 9.08 22.08 -21.59
N GLN A 514 9.21 20.84 -21.14
CA GLN A 514 8.12 20.06 -20.55
C GLN A 514 7.92 20.37 -19.06
N LEU A 515 8.87 21.06 -18.41
CA LEU A 515 8.72 21.55 -17.03
C LEU A 515 7.92 22.85 -17.01
N ASP A 516 7.18 23.07 -15.92
CA ASP A 516 6.32 24.23 -15.75
C ASP A 516 6.67 25.05 -14.49
N ALA A 517 6.39 26.34 -14.51
CA ALA A 517 6.63 27.27 -13.40
C ALA A 517 5.56 27.22 -12.28
N THR A 518 4.50 26.40 -12.42
CA THR A 518 3.54 26.16 -11.31
C THR A 518 4.03 25.07 -10.36
N SER A 519 4.95 24.22 -10.83
CA SER A 519 5.71 23.28 -9.99
C SER A 519 6.82 23.99 -9.19
N GLY A 520 7.23 23.39 -8.07
CA GLY A 520 8.32 23.85 -7.22
C GLY A 520 9.48 22.87 -7.19
N PHE A 521 10.71 23.39 -7.31
CA PHE A 521 11.94 22.60 -7.46
C PHE A 521 12.99 22.91 -6.37
N THR A 522 12.64 23.72 -5.37
CA THR A 522 13.53 24.13 -4.28
C THR A 522 13.57 23.14 -3.10
N GLY A 523 14.65 23.20 -2.32
CA GLY A 523 14.84 22.40 -1.10
C GLY A 523 15.56 21.08 -1.31
N ASN A 524 16.19 20.88 -2.47
CA ASN A 524 17.04 19.74 -2.78
C ASN A 524 18.49 20.00 -2.35
N ALA A 525 19.35 18.99 -2.33
CA ALA A 525 20.78 19.20 -2.05
C ALA A 525 21.42 20.10 -3.12
N ASP A 526 20.95 19.94 -4.35
CA ASP A 526 21.30 20.71 -5.54
C ASP A 526 20.06 21.41 -6.11
N ASP A 527 19.84 22.68 -5.74
CA ASP A 527 18.69 23.50 -6.17
C ASP A 527 18.89 24.07 -7.58
N PHE A 528 18.92 23.21 -8.59
CA PHE A 528 18.91 23.54 -10.02
C PHE A 528 18.34 22.38 -10.84
N ILE A 529 17.77 22.67 -12.00
CA ILE A 529 17.49 21.62 -13.00
C ILE A 529 18.81 21.22 -13.65
N PHE A 530 19.19 19.94 -13.57
CA PHE A 530 20.40 19.45 -14.23
C PHE A 530 20.11 19.13 -15.70
N VAL A 531 20.76 19.86 -16.59
CA VAL A 531 20.58 19.81 -18.03
C VAL A 531 21.76 19.07 -18.65
N ARG A 532 21.49 17.88 -19.21
CA ARG A 532 22.48 17.07 -19.92
C ARG A 532 22.48 17.37 -21.42
N SER A 533 23.60 17.08 -22.07
CA SER A 533 23.59 16.86 -23.51
C SER A 533 22.63 15.72 -23.82
N GLY A 534 21.83 15.93 -24.86
CA GLY A 534 20.90 14.94 -25.37
C GLY A 534 20.78 15.08 -26.88
N HIS A 535 19.60 14.80 -27.39
CA HIS A 535 19.27 15.16 -28.77
C HIS A 535 19.19 16.68 -28.91
N GLU A 536 19.47 17.15 -30.13
CA GLU A 536 19.36 18.55 -30.51
C GLU A 536 17.89 19.01 -30.38
N ILE A 537 17.68 20.27 -30.02
CA ILE A 537 16.38 20.94 -30.14
C ILE A 537 16.17 21.19 -31.64
N ASN A 538 15.40 20.31 -32.30
CA ASN A 538 15.27 20.31 -33.77
C ASN A 538 13.86 19.98 -34.30
N ASN A 539 12.91 19.65 -33.42
CA ASN A 539 11.57 19.22 -33.82
C ASN A 539 10.54 20.36 -33.84
N GLU A 540 10.56 21.21 -32.81
CA GLU A 540 9.65 22.35 -32.69
C GLU A 540 10.28 23.52 -31.92
N ASP A 541 9.66 24.70 -32.03
CA ASP A 541 10.03 25.85 -31.20
C ASP A 541 9.66 25.54 -29.75
N VAL A 542 10.60 25.77 -28.83
CA VAL A 542 10.44 25.45 -27.41
C VAL A 542 10.71 26.68 -26.53
N THR A 543 10.12 26.71 -25.34
CA THR A 543 10.34 27.76 -24.34
C THR A 543 10.85 27.15 -23.05
N TRP A 544 11.92 27.71 -22.48
CA TRP A 544 12.37 27.42 -21.13
C TRP A 544 11.85 28.52 -20.21
N GLU A 545 10.95 28.14 -19.31
CA GLU A 545 10.29 29.06 -18.38
C GLU A 545 11.24 29.60 -17.30
N ASN A 546 10.86 30.69 -16.64
CA ASN A 546 11.60 31.14 -15.46
C ASN A 546 11.14 30.36 -14.21
N LEU A 547 11.84 29.26 -13.90
CA LEU A 547 11.56 28.38 -12.75
C LEU A 547 12.02 28.98 -11.42
N ASP A 548 11.61 28.37 -10.30
CA ASP A 548 12.05 28.78 -8.95
C ASP A 548 13.50 28.35 -8.60
N VAL A 549 14.18 27.68 -9.53
CA VAL A 549 15.60 27.29 -9.50
C VAL A 549 16.28 27.58 -10.84
N ASN A 550 17.62 27.60 -10.84
CA ASN A 550 18.40 27.83 -12.06
C ASN A 550 18.47 26.57 -12.93
N TYR A 551 18.81 26.75 -14.21
CA TYR A 551 19.23 25.65 -15.08
C TYR A 551 20.74 25.47 -14.98
N ARG A 552 21.23 24.24 -14.78
CA ARG A 552 22.67 23.94 -14.79
C ARG A 552 23.02 22.96 -15.91
N ILE A 553 23.83 23.42 -16.85
CA ILE A 553 24.35 22.62 -17.96
C ILE A 553 25.64 21.94 -17.51
N GLY A 554 25.69 20.61 -17.63
CA GLY A 554 26.82 19.80 -17.18
C GLY A 554 28.14 20.06 -17.92
N GLY A 555 29.25 19.62 -17.32
CA GLY A 555 30.58 19.90 -17.85
C GLY A 555 30.86 19.18 -19.18
N GLY A 556 31.05 19.95 -20.25
CA GLY A 556 31.17 19.42 -21.62
C GLY A 556 29.83 19.01 -22.25
N ASP A 557 28.72 19.25 -21.54
CA ASP A 557 27.38 19.16 -22.12
C ASP A 557 27.03 20.43 -22.90
N SER A 558 26.02 20.31 -23.76
CA SER A 558 25.67 21.31 -24.76
C SER A 558 24.16 21.49 -24.88
N VAL A 559 23.77 22.73 -25.19
CA VAL A 559 22.43 23.06 -25.67
C VAL A 559 22.55 23.35 -27.16
N GLU A 560 22.12 22.39 -27.98
CA GLU A 560 22.23 22.46 -29.44
C GLU A 560 20.85 22.71 -30.04
N ILE A 561 20.73 23.77 -30.86
CA ILE A 561 19.51 24.15 -31.56
C ILE A 561 19.76 24.09 -33.06
N THR A 562 18.96 23.28 -33.78
CA THR A 562 19.16 23.01 -35.21
C THR A 562 17.85 23.05 -36.01
N ASP A 563 17.90 22.71 -37.30
CA ASP A 563 16.73 22.54 -38.18
C ASP A 563 15.72 23.71 -38.26
N GLY A 564 16.17 24.95 -37.96
CA GLY A 564 15.33 26.14 -38.08
C GLY A 564 14.40 26.41 -36.91
N VAL A 565 14.41 25.59 -35.85
CA VAL A 565 13.57 25.80 -34.65
C VAL A 565 14.20 26.82 -33.71
N THR A 566 13.41 27.33 -32.77
CA THR A 566 13.83 28.40 -31.84
C THR A 566 13.70 27.94 -30.38
N LEU A 567 14.78 28.11 -29.62
CA LEU A 567 14.75 28.10 -28.17
C LEU A 567 14.47 29.51 -27.65
N THR A 568 13.37 29.69 -26.92
CA THR A 568 13.04 30.92 -26.20
C THR A 568 13.37 30.76 -24.73
N ILE A 569 14.09 31.73 -24.15
CA ILE A 569 14.37 31.78 -22.71
C ILE A 569 13.51 32.89 -22.09
N GLU A 570 12.71 32.57 -21.07
CA GLU A 570 11.87 33.57 -20.40
C GLU A 570 12.68 34.59 -19.58
N PRO A 571 12.19 35.85 -19.46
CA PRO A 571 12.82 36.88 -18.65
C PRO A 571 13.06 36.44 -17.20
N GLY A 572 14.25 36.77 -16.68
CA GLY A 572 14.65 36.46 -15.30
C GLY A 572 15.29 35.08 -15.12
N ALA A 573 15.23 34.19 -16.11
CA ALA A 573 15.87 32.89 -16.04
C ALA A 573 17.40 32.99 -15.97
N THR A 574 18.01 32.04 -15.25
CA THR A 574 19.48 31.91 -15.13
C THR A 574 19.93 30.53 -15.62
N LEU A 575 20.91 30.53 -16.53
CA LEU A 575 21.58 29.35 -17.04
C LEU A 575 23.04 29.36 -16.55
N GLU A 576 23.40 28.34 -15.79
CA GLU A 576 24.73 28.12 -15.24
C GLU A 576 25.45 27.02 -16.01
N PHE A 577 26.66 27.30 -16.49
CA PHE A 577 27.46 26.35 -17.24
C PHE A 577 28.59 25.81 -16.38
N GLU A 578 28.68 24.49 -16.28
CA GLU A 578 29.88 23.83 -15.80
C GLU A 578 31.03 23.94 -16.81
N ASN A 579 32.22 23.45 -16.41
CA ASN A 579 33.42 23.63 -17.21
C ASN A 579 33.26 23.06 -18.63
N SER A 580 33.52 23.88 -19.65
CA SER A 580 33.39 23.55 -21.07
C SER A 580 31.96 23.29 -21.56
N GLY A 581 30.92 23.68 -20.80
CA GLY A 581 29.56 23.72 -21.34
C GLY A 581 29.39 24.79 -22.42
N TYR A 582 28.42 24.66 -23.33
CA TYR A 582 28.16 25.65 -24.38
C TYR A 582 26.73 25.66 -24.91
N ILE A 583 26.36 26.74 -25.59
CA ILE A 583 25.17 26.82 -26.45
C ILE A 583 25.64 26.89 -27.90
N ASP A 584 25.03 26.11 -28.78
CA ASP A 584 25.35 26.09 -30.20
C ASP A 584 24.08 26.17 -31.04
N LEU A 585 24.04 27.17 -31.91
CA LEU A 585 23.03 27.30 -32.96
C LEU A 585 23.69 26.83 -34.24
N ASP A 586 23.09 25.85 -34.91
CA ASP A 586 23.51 25.35 -36.22
C ASP A 586 22.28 25.17 -37.13
N GLU A 587 22.48 24.95 -38.43
CA GLU A 587 21.40 24.60 -39.37
C GLU A 587 20.11 25.47 -39.25
N GLN A 588 20.27 26.79 -39.09
CA GLN A 588 19.19 27.78 -38.87
C GLN A 588 18.48 27.73 -37.50
N GLY A 589 18.95 26.96 -36.54
CA GLY A 589 18.48 27.00 -35.15
C GLY A 589 18.53 28.40 -34.54
N GLY A 590 17.57 28.73 -33.69
CA GLY A 590 17.33 30.05 -33.16
C GLY A 590 17.47 30.14 -31.65
N LEU A 591 18.00 31.26 -31.14
CA LEU A 591 17.98 31.58 -29.70
C LEU A 591 17.36 32.95 -29.47
N MET A 592 16.20 32.97 -28.81
CA MET A 592 15.46 34.17 -28.40
C MET A 592 15.60 34.37 -26.89
N ALA A 593 16.46 35.29 -26.47
CA ALA A 593 16.59 35.73 -25.08
C ALA A 593 16.23 37.23 -25.00
N ASP A 594 14.96 37.51 -24.78
CA ASP A 594 14.38 38.87 -24.68
C ASP A 594 14.03 39.20 -23.23
N GLY A 595 15.04 39.51 -22.43
CA GLY A 595 14.89 39.88 -21.03
C GLY A 595 14.31 41.28 -20.84
N THR A 596 14.29 41.75 -19.60
CA THR A 596 13.95 43.15 -19.31
C THR A 596 14.93 43.77 -18.31
N GLU A 597 14.92 45.10 -18.19
CA GLU A 597 15.71 45.79 -17.15
C GLU A 597 15.41 45.27 -15.73
N ALA A 598 14.16 44.86 -15.48
CA ALA A 598 13.73 44.35 -14.18
C ALA A 598 14.05 42.86 -13.99
N GLU A 599 14.02 42.10 -15.07
CA GLU A 599 14.17 40.64 -15.12
C GLU A 599 15.15 40.28 -16.26
N PRO A 600 16.44 40.61 -16.11
CA PRO A 600 17.44 40.26 -17.11
C PRO A 600 17.68 38.76 -17.13
N ILE A 601 18.00 38.21 -18.29
CA ILE A 601 18.42 36.81 -18.44
C ILE A 601 19.92 36.71 -18.16
N LEU A 602 20.36 35.68 -17.44
CA LEU A 602 21.77 35.47 -17.09
C LEU A 602 22.30 34.15 -17.66
N PHE A 603 23.37 34.23 -18.44
CA PHE A 603 24.22 33.11 -18.83
C PHE A 603 25.58 33.25 -18.13
N THR A 604 25.92 32.33 -17.23
CA THR A 604 27.11 32.44 -16.38
C THR A 604 27.79 31.10 -16.13
N GLY A 605 29.06 31.11 -15.71
CA GLY A 605 29.75 29.89 -15.30
C GLY A 605 29.47 29.54 -13.83
N THR A 606 29.43 28.25 -13.49
CA THR A 606 29.32 27.79 -12.07
C THR A 606 30.53 28.19 -11.22
N THR A 607 31.62 28.61 -11.86
CA THR A 607 32.76 29.25 -11.23
C THR A 607 33.03 30.60 -11.89
N GLU A 608 33.26 31.64 -11.08
CA GLU A 608 33.67 32.98 -11.50
C GLU A 608 35.11 33.01 -12.06
N GLN A 609 35.34 32.29 -13.17
CA GLN A 609 36.62 32.21 -13.86
C GLN A 609 36.40 32.49 -15.34
N ALA A 610 37.13 33.47 -15.88
CA ALA A 610 37.11 33.75 -17.31
C ALA A 610 37.45 32.50 -18.13
N GLY A 611 36.61 32.15 -19.10
CA GLY A 611 36.73 30.94 -19.91
C GLY A 611 36.43 29.65 -19.16
N TRP A 612 35.54 29.70 -18.16
CA TRP A 612 35.06 28.51 -17.48
C TRP A 612 34.24 27.61 -18.43
N TRP A 613 33.36 28.24 -19.20
CA TRP A 613 32.54 27.60 -20.22
C TRP A 613 32.87 28.19 -21.60
N ASP A 614 32.48 27.52 -22.67
CA ASP A 614 33.03 27.84 -24.00
C ASP A 614 32.36 29.07 -24.62
N GLY A 615 31.06 29.28 -24.38
CA GLY A 615 30.30 30.46 -24.82
C GLY A 615 29.05 30.10 -25.61
N ILE A 616 28.43 31.12 -26.21
CA ILE A 616 27.30 30.99 -27.14
C ILE A 616 27.84 31.08 -28.56
N TYR A 617 27.60 30.05 -29.36
CA TYR A 617 28.04 29.97 -30.75
C TYR A 617 26.84 30.08 -31.69
N VAL A 618 26.81 31.16 -32.48
CA VAL A 618 25.83 31.37 -33.55
C VAL A 618 26.49 31.01 -34.88
N ARG A 619 26.23 29.79 -35.37
CA ARG A 619 26.86 29.25 -36.58
C ARG A 619 25.79 28.81 -37.57
N GLU A 620 26.02 29.08 -38.86
CA GLU A 620 25.11 28.66 -39.94
C GLU A 620 23.62 29.00 -39.69
N SER A 621 23.37 30.06 -38.92
CA SER A 621 22.04 30.47 -38.50
C SER A 621 21.80 31.95 -38.75
N THR A 622 20.85 32.22 -39.65
CA THR A 622 20.31 33.56 -39.92
C THR A 622 18.88 33.69 -39.40
N ASN A 623 18.54 32.89 -38.38
CA ASN A 623 17.19 32.88 -37.84
C ASN A 623 16.84 34.29 -37.33
N PRO A 624 15.72 34.88 -37.77
CA PRO A 624 15.31 36.22 -37.33
C PRO A 624 14.94 36.26 -35.84
N GLN A 625 14.91 35.13 -35.14
CA GLN A 625 14.72 35.04 -33.70
C GLN A 625 16.03 35.05 -32.90
N ASN A 626 17.19 35.04 -33.56
CA ASN A 626 18.48 35.21 -32.88
C ASN A 626 18.55 36.60 -32.24
N LEU A 627 18.30 36.66 -30.93
CA LEU A 627 18.22 37.89 -30.16
C LEU A 627 18.78 37.69 -28.74
N LEU A 628 19.65 38.61 -28.32
CA LEU A 628 19.98 38.85 -26.92
C LEU A 628 19.60 40.30 -26.57
N ASP A 629 18.47 40.51 -25.89
CA ASP A 629 18.09 41.82 -25.33
C ASP A 629 17.99 41.73 -23.81
N TRP A 630 18.58 42.71 -23.09
CA TRP A 630 18.66 42.69 -21.61
C TRP A 630 19.23 41.38 -21.03
N VAL A 631 20.30 40.89 -21.66
CA VAL A 631 21.00 39.66 -21.27
C VAL A 631 22.34 40.00 -20.62
N THR A 632 22.74 39.24 -19.61
CA THR A 632 24.13 39.19 -19.13
C THR A 632 24.77 37.88 -19.54
N VAL A 633 25.89 37.93 -20.26
CA VAL A 633 26.73 36.76 -20.58
C VAL A 633 28.09 36.96 -19.95
N GLU A 634 28.50 36.05 -19.05
CA GLU A 634 29.75 36.19 -18.32
C GLU A 634 30.53 34.89 -18.10
N TYR A 635 31.85 35.03 -17.89
CA TYR A 635 32.80 33.93 -17.64
C TYR A 635 32.95 32.90 -18.77
N GLY A 636 32.49 33.21 -19.98
CA GLY A 636 32.63 32.38 -21.18
C GLY A 636 33.95 32.59 -21.94
N GLY A 637 34.04 32.02 -23.14
CA GLY A 637 35.22 32.11 -24.01
C GLY A 637 36.33 31.11 -23.68
N GLY A 638 35.97 29.92 -23.19
CA GLY A 638 36.91 28.86 -22.78
C GLY A 638 37.70 28.23 -23.92
N ASP A 639 37.03 27.75 -24.97
CA ASP A 639 37.65 27.11 -26.14
C ASP A 639 37.43 27.89 -27.46
N ASP A 640 38.27 27.58 -28.45
CA ASP A 640 38.05 27.92 -29.87
C ASP A 640 37.25 26.79 -30.52
N PHE A 641 35.97 26.69 -30.13
CA PHE A 641 35.06 25.66 -30.60
C PHE A 641 34.98 25.69 -32.14
N LEU A 642 35.26 24.54 -32.75
CA LEU A 642 35.20 24.33 -34.20
C LEU A 642 35.96 25.34 -35.08
N ARG A 643 36.95 26.06 -34.52
CA ARG A 643 37.73 27.12 -35.18
C ARG A 643 36.90 28.36 -35.57
N SER A 644 35.85 28.65 -34.81
CA SER A 644 34.99 29.83 -35.00
C SER A 644 35.50 31.08 -34.28
N GLY A 645 36.57 30.96 -33.50
CA GLY A 645 36.96 31.98 -32.54
C GLY A 645 36.45 31.66 -31.15
N SER A 646 36.70 32.56 -30.22
CA SER A 646 36.39 32.38 -28.81
C SER A 646 35.93 33.73 -28.22
N GLY A 647 34.89 33.67 -27.39
CA GLY A 647 34.32 34.81 -26.68
C GLY A 647 33.10 34.39 -25.86
N ASN A 648 32.49 35.32 -25.12
CA ASN A 648 31.19 35.03 -24.49
C ASN A 648 30.12 34.73 -25.55
N VAL A 649 30.13 35.49 -26.65
CA VAL A 649 29.29 35.26 -27.83
C VAL A 649 30.16 35.26 -29.09
N VAL A 650 29.98 34.24 -29.93
CA VAL A 650 30.73 34.03 -31.18
C VAL A 650 29.73 33.92 -32.34
N VAL A 651 29.93 34.69 -33.41
CA VAL A 651 29.02 34.76 -34.56
C VAL A 651 29.78 34.49 -35.85
N GLY A 652 29.39 33.44 -36.57
CA GLY A 652 29.96 33.04 -37.86
C GLY A 652 30.86 31.80 -37.80
N ARG A 653 31.05 31.16 -38.96
CA ARG A 653 31.97 30.03 -39.14
C ARG A 653 32.26 29.77 -40.63
N SER A 654 33.45 30.16 -41.07
CA SER A 654 34.14 29.65 -42.27
C SER A 654 33.25 29.34 -43.50
N ASN A 655 32.55 30.37 -44.00
CA ASN A 655 31.76 30.47 -45.25
C ASN A 655 30.24 30.22 -45.15
N ASN A 656 29.65 30.31 -43.95
CA ASN A 656 28.20 30.18 -43.77
C ASN A 656 27.66 31.42 -43.04
N ASP A 657 26.65 32.07 -43.64
CA ASP A 657 26.05 33.28 -43.08
C ASP A 657 25.47 33.00 -41.70
N SER A 658 25.82 33.83 -40.71
CA SER A 658 25.29 33.75 -39.35
C SER A 658 24.88 35.14 -38.86
N SER A 659 23.78 35.27 -38.11
CA SER A 659 23.35 36.58 -37.61
C SER A 659 22.67 36.53 -36.26
N ILE A 660 22.92 37.55 -35.42
CA ILE A 660 22.24 37.76 -34.14
C ILE A 660 22.12 39.25 -33.82
N ASP A 661 20.98 39.68 -33.29
CA ASP A 661 20.81 41.03 -32.74
C ASP A 661 21.15 41.02 -31.24
N ILE A 662 21.96 41.98 -30.79
CA ILE A 662 22.37 42.10 -29.38
C ILE A 662 22.16 43.55 -28.93
N THR A 663 21.27 43.77 -27.97
CA THR A 663 20.94 45.09 -27.42
C THR A 663 20.82 45.08 -25.90
N ASN A 664 21.03 46.24 -25.26
CA ASN A 664 20.88 46.45 -23.81
C ASN A 664 21.54 45.38 -22.90
N SER A 665 22.57 44.71 -23.39
CA SER A 665 23.16 43.51 -22.78
C SER A 665 24.54 43.80 -22.20
N VAL A 666 24.99 42.92 -21.30
CA VAL A 666 26.30 42.97 -20.64
C VAL A 666 27.11 41.73 -21.03
N LEU A 667 28.27 41.93 -21.67
CA LEU A 667 29.19 40.85 -22.04
C LEU A 667 30.52 41.06 -21.32
N GLN A 668 30.74 40.29 -20.25
CA GLN A 668 31.84 40.55 -19.32
C GLN A 668 32.64 39.31 -18.90
N ASN A 669 33.83 39.55 -18.35
CA ASN A 669 34.69 38.53 -17.76
C ASN A 669 35.05 37.36 -18.71
N SER A 670 35.12 37.59 -20.03
CA SER A 670 35.52 36.55 -20.98
C SER A 670 37.03 36.24 -20.91
N ALA A 671 37.41 34.98 -21.17
CA ALA A 671 38.83 34.60 -21.37
C ALA A 671 39.42 35.17 -22.68
N THR A 672 38.56 35.63 -23.58
CA THR A 672 38.95 36.19 -24.87
C THR A 672 38.18 37.48 -25.12
N TYR A 673 37.09 37.42 -25.87
CA TYR A 673 36.29 38.59 -26.27
C TYR A 673 34.91 38.57 -25.63
N GLY A 674 34.33 39.74 -25.37
CA GLY A 674 32.90 39.80 -25.06
C GLY A 674 32.09 39.33 -26.27
N LEU A 675 32.33 39.94 -27.43
CA LEU A 675 31.74 39.56 -28.72
C LEU A 675 32.81 39.33 -29.78
N TRP A 676 32.78 38.16 -30.42
CA TRP A 676 33.60 37.81 -31.59
C TRP A 676 32.71 37.57 -32.82
N VAL A 677 32.90 38.36 -33.88
CA VAL A 677 32.19 38.20 -35.16
C VAL A 677 33.19 37.92 -36.27
N GLU A 678 33.05 36.75 -36.90
CA GLU A 678 33.80 36.34 -38.09
C GLU A 678 33.34 37.09 -39.35
N SER A 679 34.09 37.01 -40.46
CA SER A 679 33.77 37.73 -41.71
C SER A 679 32.44 37.35 -42.36
N ASP A 680 31.85 36.23 -41.95
CA ASP A 680 30.53 35.72 -42.37
C ASP A 680 29.45 35.87 -41.29
N GLY A 681 29.79 36.48 -40.15
CA GLY A 681 28.86 36.85 -39.09
C GLY A 681 28.29 38.25 -39.29
N THR A 682 27.04 38.45 -38.90
CA THR A 682 26.34 39.75 -38.95
C THR A 682 25.70 40.04 -37.59
N VAL A 683 25.88 41.26 -37.09
CA VAL A 683 25.21 41.78 -35.89
C VAL A 683 24.59 43.14 -36.20
N ASN A 684 23.74 43.67 -35.33
CA ASN A 684 23.21 45.02 -35.45
C ASN A 684 24.32 46.09 -35.51
N ASP A 685 24.13 47.14 -36.32
CA ASP A 685 25.15 48.16 -36.63
C ASP A 685 25.76 48.84 -35.39
N ASP A 686 25.01 48.89 -34.29
CA ASP A 686 25.39 49.52 -33.02
C ASP A 686 25.72 48.52 -31.91
N ALA A 687 25.92 47.23 -32.21
CA ALA A 687 26.16 46.17 -31.22
C ALA A 687 27.32 46.48 -30.24
N CYS A 688 28.43 47.05 -30.70
CA CYS A 688 29.54 47.41 -29.82
C CYS A 688 29.29 48.70 -29.00
N ASP A 689 28.28 49.52 -29.35
CA ASP A 689 27.98 50.81 -28.72
C ASP A 689 26.78 50.75 -27.77
N VAL A 690 25.79 49.91 -28.07
CA VAL A 690 24.52 49.79 -27.34
C VAL A 690 24.61 48.84 -26.14
N ASN A 691 25.63 47.98 -26.11
CA ASN A 691 25.89 47.00 -25.06
C ASN A 691 27.04 47.45 -24.14
N THR A 692 27.09 46.85 -22.94
CA THR A 692 28.17 47.08 -21.97
C THR A 692 29.16 45.93 -22.01
N PHE A 693 30.45 46.25 -22.11
CA PHE A 693 31.54 45.28 -22.12
C PHE A 693 32.52 45.59 -21.00
N GLU A 694 32.85 44.60 -20.17
CA GLU A 694 33.73 44.79 -19.02
C GLU A 694 34.65 43.58 -18.77
N ASN A 695 35.91 43.84 -18.43
CA ASN A 695 36.87 42.82 -17.97
C ASN A 695 37.10 41.63 -18.93
N ASN A 696 36.96 41.83 -20.23
CA ASN A 696 37.31 40.82 -21.24
C ASN A 696 38.83 40.77 -21.45
N SER A 697 39.40 39.56 -21.52
CA SER A 697 40.86 39.38 -21.41
C SER A 697 41.65 39.80 -22.65
N GLN A 698 41.06 39.74 -23.85
CA GLN A 698 41.70 40.16 -25.11
C GLN A 698 41.19 41.52 -25.58
N ASP A 699 39.91 41.61 -25.92
CA ASP A 699 39.24 42.87 -26.31
C ASP A 699 37.73 42.76 -26.02
N ASP A 700 37.00 43.86 -26.11
CA ASP A 700 35.58 43.89 -25.79
C ASP A 700 34.70 43.39 -26.95
N CYS A 701 34.91 43.93 -28.14
CA CYS A 701 34.08 43.67 -29.33
C CYS A 701 34.97 43.61 -30.59
N LEU A 702 35.00 42.45 -31.25
CA LEU A 702 35.70 42.25 -32.53
C LEU A 702 34.71 41.95 -33.65
N ILE A 703 34.73 42.77 -34.70
CA ILE A 703 33.99 42.52 -35.95
C ILE A 703 35.00 42.43 -37.09
N ASN A 704 35.19 41.23 -37.63
CA ASN A 704 36.08 41.01 -38.77
C ASN A 704 35.38 41.38 -40.09
N GLU A 705 36.01 42.24 -40.90
CA GLU A 705 35.54 42.62 -42.25
C GLU A 705 36.04 41.69 -43.37
#